data_AF-A0A1V6S369-F1
#
_entry.id   AF-A0A1V6S369-F1
#
_cell.length_a   1.000
_cell.length_b   1.000
_cell.length_c   1.000
_cell.angle_alpha   90.00
_cell.angle_beta   90.00
_cell.angle_gamma   90.00
#
_symmetry.space_group_name_H-M   'P 1'
#
loop_
_entity.id
_entity.type
_entity.pdbx_description
1 polymer ?
#
loop_
_entity_poly.entity_id
_entity_poly.type
_entity_poly.pdbx_seq_one_letter_code
_entity_poly.pdbx_strand_id
1 'polypeptide(L)'
;MLALRGYSSSSALWTNPLKHQWIRHNSSYPAHQFAELASRPSSLHQIYQSLSTDPYVNLSIEHFLLQNAPAESSILFLYANRPCVVIGRNQNPWLETDLRALHNDRRNGTTGEDEAAVFVRRRSGGGAVFHDEGNLNYSVICPRTSFTRDKHAEMVVRALHQVGATNTSVNERHDIVMARAEEMQNDPNEPLTRKVSGSAFKLTRHRALHHGTCLLDSPNIHDLGRYLRSSARPYILAKGVESVRSPVGNISAALADSFFSMQGVIQSVIEEFARLYEVHPDAVLRAQRAHANESEVFAGDTWVAGTVGEIQGEQVPAIGKGIAELRSLEWKYTQTPRFTFSTYPTEEDPRERPPLPSSLPSGTRAFIRLQHGAIVESHISVSPDESTASDQASRVHLVLNGQKLHEITLARWTEILKQGLGETEGVDDALAFSKSPFRTRSDLQEGCRAILDPLVPLFTPGGTRVKVGTSTTRFDEGGAQIEGYARPLWGLASLLGGGYEYAEAERWRQGIINGTDPEHPEFWGDIEDMDQRMVEMCPIGFALAVAPHVFWDPLTEKQRENVGSWLASINAREMPNTNWYVMALRMMVFCWCGLNGSANYDWDDYRLWFRVFANLGLRKNGAEYSLSRIEADMDHLDTFHVGGGWSNDGPKRHHQMDYYSGSFAIQFLQLLYSKLADDFDLERAERYRQRAREFAKDFVHYFDPNGSAIPFGRSMTYRFAMVGFWGALGFADVELPEPLTWGVVRGIVLRHFRWWSTQTDIFNNDGTLSLGYSYANMYLTENYNSPGSPYWCCLSFTPLALPETHPFWSAQEEPYPSSSLPEVVALKYPKHIAIRRGGHSFLLSSGQACHYPLKATQAKYGKFAYSSAFGYSVPTGGYQLEQHAPDSMLALSDDGGDIWQTRRLALDARFEEPESNGQPILVSSWKPWPDVDIETILIPPTEETENWHLRAHHVRTGRALQTSEGAFAIYGCRSDNGRTLGPMTGDDSEGTMYDYRSGLVVSSAGAVGIVELRSAIERAGRIILADPNSNIIHGRTLLPSLSVDLAAGQDCWFVSAVFAVPDHRRDWKAAWEKKPVIPEWLQKRMESTN
;
A
#
# COMPACT_ATOMS: atom_id res chain seq x y z
N MET A 1 61.94 6.73 29.09
CA MET A 1 61.36 8.06 28.78
C MET A 1 61.86 8.45 27.40
N LEU A 2 61.11 8.85 26.39
CA LEU A 2 59.68 9.15 26.17
C LEU A 2 59.52 9.30 24.62
N ALA A 3 58.33 8.99 24.09
CA ALA A 3 57.79 9.37 22.76
C ALA A 3 58.35 8.75 21.43
N LEU A 4 57.54 7.79 20.94
CA LEU A 4 57.03 7.50 19.58
C LEU A 4 57.57 8.24 18.33
N ARG A 5 58.00 7.45 17.32
CA ARG A 5 57.73 7.59 15.86
C ARG A 5 58.02 6.25 15.14
N GLY A 6 57.38 6.03 13.99
CA GLY A 6 57.16 4.72 13.32
C GLY A 6 58.37 3.99 12.71
N TYR A 7 58.15 2.80 12.12
CA TYR A 7 58.48 2.45 10.72
C TYR A 7 58.19 0.96 10.39
N SER A 8 58.07 0.73 9.07
CA SER A 8 57.67 -0.42 8.26
C SER A 8 58.41 -1.76 8.42
N SER A 9 57.75 -2.84 7.98
CA SER A 9 58.25 -4.21 7.85
C SER A 9 58.82 -4.53 6.45
N SER A 10 59.92 -5.30 6.39
CA SER A 10 60.25 -6.19 5.27
C SER A 10 61.14 -7.38 5.69
N SER A 11 60.65 -8.58 5.31
CA SER A 11 61.27 -9.85 4.87
C SER A 11 62.60 -10.41 5.40
N ALA A 12 62.58 -11.74 5.64
CA ALA A 12 63.54 -12.82 5.29
C ALA A 12 63.78 -13.77 6.49
N LEU A 13 63.98 -15.09 6.42
CA LEU A 13 64.07 -16.15 5.39
C LEU A 13 64.23 -17.44 6.23
N TRP A 14 63.59 -18.57 5.91
CA TRP A 14 64.15 -19.90 6.21
C TRP A 14 63.73 -20.92 5.15
N THR A 15 64.73 -21.70 4.73
CA THR A 15 64.77 -22.58 3.56
C THR A 15 64.37 -24.03 3.87
N ASN A 16 63.86 -24.67 2.82
CA ASN A 16 63.37 -26.05 2.67
C ASN A 16 64.47 -27.14 2.77
N PRO A 17 64.13 -28.42 3.01
CA PRO A 17 64.64 -29.45 2.09
C PRO A 17 63.67 -30.60 1.72
N LEU A 18 63.80 -30.98 0.44
CA LEU A 18 63.49 -32.25 -0.26
C LEU A 18 62.17 -32.39 -1.06
N LYS A 19 62.41 -32.51 -2.37
CA LYS A 19 61.51 -32.53 -3.54
C LYS A 19 60.84 -33.90 -3.73
N HIS A 20 59.51 -33.90 -3.77
CA HIS A 20 58.80 -34.51 -4.91
C HIS A 20 58.36 -33.35 -5.81
N GLN A 21 58.75 -33.39 -7.09
CA GLN A 21 58.25 -32.44 -8.09
C GLN A 21 56.79 -32.79 -8.40
N TRP A 22 55.87 -32.31 -7.56
CA TRP A 22 54.46 -32.22 -7.90
C TRP A 22 54.30 -30.99 -8.81
N ILE A 23 53.82 -31.20 -10.04
CA ILE A 23 53.49 -30.11 -10.95
C ILE A 23 52.37 -29.30 -10.28
N ARG A 24 52.65 -28.06 -9.88
CA ARG A 24 51.63 -27.17 -9.33
C ARG A 24 50.69 -26.74 -10.45
N HIS A 25 49.48 -27.31 -10.48
CA HIS A 25 48.38 -26.81 -11.30
C HIS A 25 47.92 -25.45 -10.71
N ASN A 26 48.43 -24.34 -11.26
CA ASN A 26 48.18 -22.99 -10.74
C ASN A 26 47.08 -22.22 -11.51
N SER A 27 46.50 -22.82 -12.54
CA SER A 27 45.42 -22.21 -13.31
C SER A 27 44.09 -22.79 -12.86
N SER A 28 43.15 -21.93 -12.45
CA SER A 28 41.75 -22.30 -12.27
C SER A 28 41.11 -22.50 -13.66
N TYR A 29 40.20 -23.46 -13.75
CA TYR A 29 39.40 -23.68 -14.95
C TYR A 29 38.14 -22.82 -14.89
N PRO A 30 37.68 -22.26 -16.02
CA PRO A 30 36.42 -21.52 -16.07
C PRO A 30 35.22 -22.37 -15.65
N ALA A 31 34.20 -21.73 -15.08
CA ALA A 31 33.00 -22.40 -14.55
C ALA A 31 32.27 -23.30 -15.56
N HIS A 32 32.22 -22.95 -16.85
CA HIS A 32 31.59 -23.77 -17.89
C HIS A 32 32.28 -25.14 -18.11
N GLN A 33 33.57 -25.27 -17.75
CA GLN A 33 34.30 -26.53 -17.86
C GLN A 33 34.01 -27.49 -16.69
N PHE A 34 33.29 -27.05 -15.66
CA PHE A 34 32.91 -27.88 -14.51
C PHE A 34 32.25 -29.20 -14.94
N ALA A 35 31.29 -29.14 -15.88
CA ALA A 35 30.55 -30.31 -16.32
C ALA A 35 31.45 -31.36 -16.98
N GLU A 36 32.41 -30.91 -17.78
CA GLU A 36 33.41 -31.78 -18.43
C GLU A 36 34.35 -32.40 -17.40
N LEU A 37 34.91 -31.58 -16.50
CA LEU A 37 35.86 -32.03 -15.48
C LEU A 37 35.25 -33.00 -14.46
N ALA A 38 34.02 -32.74 -14.02
CA ALA A 38 33.29 -33.60 -13.10
C ALA A 38 32.93 -34.96 -13.73
N SER A 39 32.67 -34.97 -15.04
CA SER A 39 32.28 -36.17 -15.80
C SER A 39 33.49 -36.92 -16.40
N ARG A 40 34.69 -36.34 -16.35
CA ARG A 40 35.92 -36.90 -16.92
C ARG A 40 36.22 -38.27 -16.29
N PRO A 41 36.41 -39.35 -17.10
CA PRO A 41 36.64 -40.71 -16.58
C PRO A 41 37.82 -40.86 -15.62
N SER A 42 38.86 -40.04 -15.76
CA SER A 42 40.02 -40.05 -14.87
C SER A 42 39.77 -39.35 -13.53
N SER A 43 38.70 -38.57 -13.35
CA SER A 43 38.40 -37.84 -12.13
C SER A 43 37.86 -38.77 -11.02
N LEU A 44 38.76 -39.51 -10.37
CA LEU A 44 38.46 -40.49 -9.33
C LEU A 44 38.08 -39.86 -7.98
N HIS A 45 38.70 -38.75 -7.60
CA HIS A 45 38.44 -38.09 -6.30
C HIS A 45 38.01 -36.64 -6.52
N GLN A 46 36.85 -36.26 -6.00
CA GLN A 46 36.31 -34.92 -6.24
C GLN A 46 35.85 -34.25 -4.94
N ILE A 47 36.18 -32.97 -4.74
CA ILE A 47 35.79 -32.21 -3.54
C ILE A 47 35.24 -30.84 -3.95
N TYR A 48 33.98 -30.57 -3.64
CA TYR A 48 33.31 -29.34 -4.00
C TYR A 48 32.70 -28.66 -2.77
N GLN A 49 32.82 -27.33 -2.72
CA GLN A 49 32.09 -26.49 -1.78
C GLN A 49 31.17 -25.55 -2.56
N SER A 50 29.89 -25.45 -2.17
CA SER A 50 29.00 -24.48 -2.79
C SER A 50 29.13 -23.10 -2.13
N LEU A 51 29.20 -22.06 -2.96
CA LEU A 51 29.05 -20.66 -2.57
C LEU A 51 27.59 -20.19 -2.63
N SER A 52 26.71 -20.95 -3.28
CA SER A 52 25.28 -20.64 -3.33
C SER A 52 24.59 -21.06 -2.04
N THR A 53 23.76 -20.18 -1.50
CA THR A 53 22.82 -20.48 -0.43
C THR A 53 21.46 -20.96 -0.96
N ASP A 54 21.24 -21.01 -2.28
CA ASP A 54 19.96 -21.46 -2.84
C ASP A 54 19.85 -23.00 -2.78
N PRO A 55 18.89 -23.57 -2.00
CA PRO A 55 18.68 -25.01 -1.96
C PRO A 55 18.37 -25.64 -3.32
N TYR A 56 17.76 -24.90 -4.26
CA TYR A 56 17.46 -25.43 -5.60
C TYR A 56 18.73 -25.66 -6.43
N VAL A 57 19.70 -24.75 -6.30
CA VAL A 57 21.01 -24.83 -6.97
C VAL A 57 21.80 -25.98 -6.37
N ASN A 58 21.95 -26.00 -5.03
CA ASN A 58 22.73 -27.02 -4.32
C ASN A 58 22.24 -28.44 -4.60
N LEU A 59 20.91 -28.68 -4.50
CA LEU A 59 20.34 -30.01 -4.78
C LEU A 59 20.42 -30.40 -6.26
N SER A 60 20.50 -29.43 -7.17
CA SER A 60 20.67 -29.70 -8.61
C SER A 60 22.12 -30.04 -8.96
N ILE A 61 23.10 -29.37 -8.35
CA ILE A 61 24.52 -29.72 -8.45
C ILE A 61 24.76 -31.13 -7.88
N GLU A 62 24.23 -31.42 -6.69
CA GLU A 62 24.30 -32.76 -6.08
C GLU A 62 23.75 -33.84 -7.03
N HIS A 63 22.59 -33.57 -7.64
CA HIS A 63 21.98 -34.49 -8.58
C HIS A 63 22.83 -34.67 -9.84
N PHE A 64 23.38 -33.58 -10.38
CA PHE A 64 24.26 -33.62 -11.54
C PHE A 64 25.50 -34.48 -11.28
N LEU A 65 26.16 -34.30 -10.14
CA LEU A 65 27.32 -35.09 -9.73
C LEU A 65 26.97 -36.58 -9.57
N LEU A 66 25.77 -36.89 -9.04
CA LEU A 66 25.31 -38.27 -8.91
C LEU A 66 25.10 -38.95 -10.26
N GLN A 67 24.59 -38.23 -11.26
CA GLN A 67 24.24 -38.80 -12.57
C GLN A 67 25.40 -38.84 -13.56
N ASN A 68 26.30 -37.85 -13.54
CA ASN A 68 27.26 -37.63 -14.62
C ASN A 68 28.71 -37.97 -14.25
N ALA A 69 29.05 -37.99 -12.96
CA ALA A 69 30.41 -38.34 -12.57
C ALA A 69 30.70 -39.85 -12.72
N PRO A 70 31.98 -40.24 -12.92
CA PRO A 70 32.35 -41.64 -13.17
C PRO A 70 31.86 -42.61 -12.09
N ALA A 71 31.52 -43.85 -12.49
CA ALA A 71 30.98 -44.86 -11.58
C ALA A 71 31.90 -45.16 -10.40
N GLU A 72 33.22 -45.20 -10.64
CA GLU A 72 34.26 -45.50 -9.65
C GLU A 72 34.69 -44.29 -8.81
N SER A 73 34.20 -43.08 -9.10
CA SER A 73 34.66 -41.89 -8.39
C SER A 73 34.03 -41.74 -7.00
N SER A 74 34.76 -41.09 -6.10
CA SER A 74 34.32 -40.69 -4.77
C SER A 74 34.30 -39.16 -4.67
N ILE A 75 33.15 -38.62 -4.26
CA ILE A 75 32.86 -37.18 -4.31
C ILE A 75 32.41 -36.72 -2.93
N LEU A 76 32.99 -35.62 -2.44
CA LEU A 76 32.49 -34.84 -1.30
C LEU A 76 31.93 -33.51 -1.82
N PHE A 77 30.68 -33.22 -1.48
CA PHE A 77 30.05 -31.93 -1.77
C PHE A 77 29.49 -31.34 -0.47
N LEU A 78 29.91 -30.11 -0.15
CA LEU A 78 29.56 -29.39 1.07
C LEU A 78 28.81 -28.11 0.72
N TYR A 79 27.71 -27.81 1.42
CA TYR A 79 26.92 -26.60 1.16
C TYR A 79 26.08 -26.19 2.38
N ALA A 80 25.82 -24.89 2.51
CA ALA A 80 24.81 -24.34 3.42
C ALA A 80 23.67 -23.75 2.59
N ASN A 81 22.44 -23.84 3.08
CA ASN A 81 21.29 -23.25 2.41
C ASN A 81 20.77 -22.09 3.24
N ARG A 82 20.23 -21.07 2.60
CA ARG A 82 19.35 -20.08 3.24
C ARG A 82 18.15 -20.78 3.91
N PRO A 83 17.41 -20.11 4.81
CA PRO A 83 16.25 -20.68 5.48
C PRO A 83 15.34 -21.45 4.52
N CYS A 84 15.17 -22.76 4.74
CA CYS A 84 14.31 -23.60 3.93
C CYS A 84 13.88 -24.89 4.64
N VAL A 85 12.74 -25.44 4.21
CA VAL A 85 12.29 -26.77 4.61
C VAL A 85 12.43 -27.72 3.43
N VAL A 86 13.23 -28.77 3.62
CA VAL A 86 13.49 -29.81 2.62
C VAL A 86 12.76 -31.09 3.00
N ILE A 87 11.74 -31.46 2.22
CA ILE A 87 10.98 -32.70 2.41
C ILE A 87 11.49 -33.83 1.52
N GLY A 88 11.31 -35.07 1.98
CA GLY A 88 11.65 -36.27 1.22
C GLY A 88 10.75 -36.49 -0.01
N ARG A 89 11.26 -37.28 -0.96
CA ARG A 89 10.63 -37.51 -2.27
C ARG A 89 9.16 -37.94 -2.21
N ASN A 90 8.80 -38.78 -1.24
CA ASN A 90 7.47 -39.40 -1.10
C ASN A 90 6.69 -38.88 0.12
N GLN A 91 7.03 -37.70 0.62
CA GLN A 91 6.34 -37.10 1.76
C GLN A 91 5.15 -36.23 1.34
N ASN A 92 4.22 -36.03 2.27
CA ASN A 92 3.09 -35.12 2.10
C ASN A 92 3.41 -33.74 2.71
N PRO A 93 3.56 -32.67 1.91
CA PRO A 93 3.93 -31.35 2.42
C PRO A 93 2.87 -30.76 3.36
N TRP A 94 1.59 -31.03 3.12
CA TRP A 94 0.49 -30.57 3.98
C TRP A 94 0.45 -31.29 5.33
N LEU A 95 1.07 -32.46 5.46
CA LEU A 95 1.17 -33.21 6.72
C LEU A 95 2.44 -32.87 7.50
N GLU A 96 3.55 -32.67 6.78
CA GLU A 96 4.88 -32.56 7.35
C GLU A 96 5.30 -31.13 7.67
N THR A 97 4.68 -30.12 7.04
CA THR A 97 5.14 -28.72 7.12
C THR A 97 3.98 -27.76 7.35
N ASP A 98 4.25 -26.62 8.00
CA ASP A 98 3.35 -25.48 7.97
C ASP A 98 3.62 -24.65 6.72
N LEU A 99 2.92 -24.98 5.64
CA LEU A 99 3.05 -24.27 4.37
C LEU A 99 2.70 -22.78 4.51
N ARG A 100 1.90 -22.35 5.49
CA ARG A 100 1.55 -20.93 5.70
C ARG A 100 2.71 -20.14 6.30
N ALA A 101 3.55 -20.78 7.10
CA ALA A 101 4.75 -20.19 7.69
C ALA A 101 5.92 -20.11 6.69
N LEU A 102 5.86 -20.87 5.59
CA LEU A 102 6.89 -20.90 4.54
C LEU A 102 6.57 -19.92 3.39
N HIS A 103 7.61 -19.41 2.75
CA HIS A 103 7.48 -18.82 1.42
C HIS A 103 7.05 -19.93 0.46
N ASN A 104 5.82 -19.81 -0.04
CA ASN A 104 5.20 -20.78 -0.93
C ASN A 104 4.69 -20.10 -2.18
N ASP A 105 4.46 -20.89 -3.22
CA ASP A 105 4.13 -20.43 -4.56
C ASP A 105 2.70 -19.84 -4.69
N ARG A 106 2.01 -19.60 -3.56
CA ARG A 106 0.65 -19.03 -3.49
C ARG A 106 0.61 -17.58 -3.05
N ARG A 107 1.75 -16.97 -2.65
CA ARG A 107 1.83 -15.54 -2.31
C ARG A 107 2.43 -14.77 -3.47
N ASN A 108 1.65 -13.90 -4.10
CA ASN A 108 2.17 -12.89 -5.02
C ASN A 108 2.94 -11.84 -4.19
N GLY A 109 4.22 -11.62 -4.54
CA GLY A 109 5.23 -10.91 -3.76
C GLY A 109 4.80 -9.54 -3.22
N THR A 110 4.68 -9.44 -1.89
CA THR A 110 4.38 -8.17 -1.20
C THR A 110 5.13 -7.94 0.12
N THR A 111 6.02 -8.83 0.60
CA THR A 111 6.85 -8.54 1.77
C THR A 111 8.21 -9.25 1.72
N GLY A 112 9.29 -8.48 1.90
CA GLY A 112 10.67 -8.91 2.17
C GLY A 112 11.10 -10.25 1.58
N GLU A 113 11.40 -10.30 0.28
CA GLU A 113 11.69 -11.54 -0.45
C GLU A 113 12.94 -12.31 0.04
N ASP A 114 13.81 -11.67 0.83
CA ASP A 114 15.11 -12.23 1.21
C ASP A 114 15.13 -12.99 2.57
N GLU A 115 14.12 -12.85 3.43
CA GLU A 115 14.15 -13.44 4.80
C GLU A 115 13.20 -14.64 5.04
N ALA A 116 12.32 -14.98 4.09
CA ALA A 116 11.30 -16.01 4.30
C ALA A 116 11.77 -17.43 3.92
N ALA A 117 11.54 -18.42 4.80
CA ALA A 117 12.00 -19.79 4.58
C ALA A 117 11.30 -20.49 3.40
N VAL A 118 12.07 -21.01 2.43
CA VAL A 118 11.51 -21.60 1.19
C VAL A 118 11.17 -23.09 1.32
N PHE A 119 10.16 -23.56 0.58
CA PHE A 119 9.76 -24.98 0.55
C PHE A 119 10.39 -25.75 -0.61
N VAL A 120 11.06 -26.87 -0.33
CA VAL A 120 11.79 -27.69 -1.32
C VAL A 120 11.51 -29.19 -1.17
N ARG A 121 11.36 -29.92 -2.27
CA ARG A 121 11.29 -31.39 -2.29
C ARG A 121 12.55 -32.00 -2.90
N ARG A 122 13.28 -32.82 -2.14
CA ARG A 122 14.49 -33.50 -2.64
C ARG A 122 14.18 -34.81 -3.38
N ARG A 123 15.17 -35.33 -4.12
CA ARG A 123 15.09 -36.58 -4.91
C ARG A 123 15.33 -37.86 -4.08
N SER A 124 15.91 -37.72 -2.89
CA SER A 124 16.13 -38.81 -1.92
C SER A 124 14.92 -39.03 -1.01
N GLY A 125 14.87 -40.18 -0.33
CA GLY A 125 13.86 -40.48 0.68
C GLY A 125 14.16 -39.81 2.02
N GLY A 126 13.40 -40.17 3.07
CA GLY A 126 13.58 -39.68 4.45
C GLY A 126 12.56 -38.62 4.86
N GLY A 127 12.75 -38.07 6.07
CA GLY A 127 11.86 -37.08 6.69
C GLY A 127 12.07 -35.64 6.24
N ALA A 128 11.24 -34.73 6.77
CA ALA A 128 11.33 -33.30 6.56
C ALA A 128 12.37 -32.70 7.52
N VAL A 129 13.22 -31.82 7.01
CA VAL A 129 14.28 -31.13 7.77
C VAL A 129 14.30 -29.65 7.42
N PHE A 130 14.74 -28.82 8.37
CA PHE A 130 14.93 -27.39 8.18
C PHE A 130 16.42 -27.08 8.03
N HIS A 131 16.77 -26.22 7.09
CA HIS A 131 18.13 -25.74 6.88
C HIS A 131 18.15 -24.22 7.03
N ASP A 132 19.27 -23.69 7.51
CA ASP A 132 19.67 -22.29 7.45
C ASP A 132 21.21 -22.22 7.36
N GLU A 133 21.77 -21.01 7.43
CA GLU A 133 23.20 -20.76 7.33
C GLU A 133 24.01 -21.41 8.46
N GLY A 134 23.37 -21.76 9.58
CA GLY A 134 23.99 -22.49 10.70
C GLY A 134 23.95 -24.01 10.54
N ASN A 135 23.36 -24.53 9.46
CA ASN A 135 23.25 -25.95 9.15
C ASN A 135 24.14 -26.34 7.94
N LEU A 136 25.26 -27.02 8.22
CA LEU A 136 26.15 -27.54 7.19
C LEU A 136 25.59 -28.83 6.60
N ASN A 137 25.39 -28.87 5.29
CA ASN A 137 25.01 -30.09 4.58
C ASN A 137 26.25 -30.74 3.98
N TYR A 138 26.36 -32.05 4.14
CA TYR A 138 27.39 -32.86 3.51
C TYR A 138 26.76 -33.89 2.60
N SER A 139 27.40 -34.15 1.47
CA SER A 139 26.96 -35.09 0.46
C SER A 139 28.15 -35.90 -0.02
N VAL A 140 28.12 -37.21 0.23
CA VAL A 140 29.16 -38.14 -0.20
C VAL A 140 28.58 -39.07 -1.26
N ILE A 141 29.15 -39.03 -2.46
CA ILE A 141 28.76 -39.90 -3.57
C ILE A 141 29.90 -40.86 -3.84
N CYS A 142 29.63 -42.16 -3.80
CA CYS A 142 30.64 -43.19 -4.01
C CYS A 142 30.10 -44.39 -4.81
N PRO A 143 30.96 -45.32 -5.23
CA PRO A 143 30.53 -46.56 -5.84
C PRO A 143 29.60 -47.33 -4.90
N ARG A 144 28.55 -47.95 -5.44
CA ARG A 144 27.53 -48.65 -4.63
C ARG A 144 28.13 -49.78 -3.77
N THR A 145 29.21 -50.41 -4.23
CA THR A 145 29.95 -51.46 -3.51
C THR A 145 30.69 -50.94 -2.28
N SER A 146 31.05 -49.66 -2.27
CA SER A 146 31.82 -49.01 -1.20
C SER A 146 30.93 -48.32 -0.14
N PHE A 147 29.61 -48.38 -0.30
CA PHE A 147 28.63 -47.67 0.52
C PHE A 147 28.10 -48.55 1.67
N THR A 148 28.15 -48.00 2.88
CA THR A 148 27.35 -48.46 4.03
C THR A 148 26.66 -47.24 4.65
N ARG A 149 25.57 -47.46 5.38
CA ARG A 149 24.76 -46.36 5.93
C ARG A 149 25.52 -45.52 6.96
N ASP A 150 26.39 -46.14 7.76
CA ASP A 150 27.12 -45.45 8.83
C ASP A 150 28.45 -44.86 8.37
N LYS A 151 29.07 -45.38 7.31
CA LYS A 151 30.45 -45.04 6.91
C LYS A 151 30.74 -43.55 6.84
N HIS A 152 29.85 -42.75 6.25
CA HIS A 152 30.07 -41.30 6.14
C HIS A 152 29.51 -40.52 7.33
N ALA A 153 28.53 -41.04 8.07
CA ALA A 153 28.11 -40.44 9.32
C ALA A 153 29.23 -40.54 10.37
N GLU A 154 29.89 -41.70 10.45
CA GLU A 154 31.09 -41.91 11.27
C GLU A 154 32.27 -41.04 10.83
N MET A 155 32.41 -40.79 9.53
CA MET A 155 33.41 -39.84 8.99
C MET A 155 33.16 -38.43 9.52
N VAL A 156 31.90 -37.97 9.53
CA VAL A 156 31.54 -36.67 10.11
C VAL A 156 31.72 -36.67 11.63
N VAL A 157 31.38 -37.74 12.34
CA VAL A 157 31.64 -37.86 13.79
C VAL A 157 33.12 -37.70 14.11
N ARG A 158 34.02 -38.36 13.36
CA ARG A 158 35.47 -38.20 13.55
C ARG A 158 35.92 -36.76 13.30
N ALA A 159 35.37 -36.10 12.28
CA ALA A 159 35.64 -34.69 12.03
C ALA A 159 35.15 -33.79 13.17
N LEU A 160 33.96 -34.06 13.72
CA LEU A 160 33.40 -33.36 14.87
C LEU A 160 34.24 -33.55 16.15
N HIS A 161 34.82 -34.74 16.35
CA HIS A 161 35.73 -35.00 17.46
C HIS A 161 37.00 -34.13 17.40
N GLN A 162 37.55 -33.90 16.20
CA GLN A 162 38.73 -33.05 16.02
C GLN A 162 38.50 -31.58 16.40
N VAL A 163 37.26 -31.09 16.23
CA VAL A 163 36.88 -29.71 16.61
C VAL A 163 36.35 -29.62 18.04
N GLY A 164 36.43 -30.70 18.83
CA GLY A 164 36.12 -30.74 20.25
C GLY A 164 34.77 -31.38 20.63
N ALA A 165 33.91 -31.72 19.67
CA ALA A 165 32.58 -32.29 19.93
C ALA A 165 32.64 -33.82 20.15
N THR A 166 33.43 -34.24 21.14
CA THR A 166 33.80 -35.65 21.42
C THR A 166 32.64 -36.53 21.92
N ASN A 167 31.54 -35.93 22.37
CA ASN A 167 30.33 -36.61 22.84
C ASN A 167 29.33 -36.95 21.72
N THR A 168 29.76 -36.90 20.46
CA THR A 168 28.94 -37.24 19.29
C THR A 168 29.14 -38.69 18.85
N SER A 169 28.06 -39.35 18.41
CA SER A 169 28.09 -40.74 17.92
C SER A 169 26.97 -41.00 16.90
N VAL A 170 27.11 -42.06 16.10
CA VAL A 170 26.05 -42.53 15.19
C VAL A 170 25.13 -43.49 15.92
N ASN A 171 23.82 -43.26 15.86
CA ASN A 171 22.83 -44.14 16.49
C ASN A 171 22.35 -45.27 15.54
N GLU A 172 21.50 -46.17 16.04
CA GLU A 172 20.94 -47.29 15.25
C GLU A 172 20.11 -46.85 14.03
N ARG A 173 19.68 -45.58 13.98
CA ARG A 173 18.93 -44.99 12.86
C ARG A 173 19.84 -44.29 11.86
N HIS A 174 21.15 -44.41 12.01
CA HIS A 174 22.17 -43.77 11.17
C HIS A 174 22.16 -42.23 11.27
N ASP A 175 21.61 -41.67 12.35
CA ASP A 175 21.66 -40.25 12.69
C ASP A 175 22.86 -39.97 13.61
N ILE A 176 23.42 -38.75 13.53
CA ILE A 176 24.42 -38.32 14.52
C ILE A 176 23.68 -37.71 15.71
N VAL A 177 23.97 -38.22 16.90
CA VAL A 177 23.43 -37.74 18.18
C VAL A 177 24.55 -37.26 19.08
N MET A 178 24.21 -36.34 19.96
CA MET A 178 25.10 -35.76 20.96
C MET A 178 24.55 -36.06 22.36
N ALA A 179 25.37 -36.68 23.20
CA ALA A 179 25.02 -37.01 24.58
C ALA A 179 25.21 -35.78 25.50
N ARG A 180 24.30 -35.58 26.45
CA ARG A 180 24.45 -34.59 27.53
C ARG A 180 24.99 -35.26 28.80
N ALA A 181 25.72 -34.49 29.62
CA ALA A 181 26.13 -34.93 30.96
C ALA A 181 24.90 -35.10 31.86
N GLU A 182 24.81 -36.24 32.56
CA GLU A 182 23.67 -36.60 33.43
C GLU A 182 23.42 -35.57 34.55
N GLU A 183 24.45 -34.85 34.99
CA GLU A 183 24.38 -33.85 36.07
C GLU A 183 23.62 -32.55 35.70
N MET A 184 23.35 -32.30 34.42
CA MET A 184 22.63 -31.09 33.94
C MET A 184 21.14 -31.34 33.64
N GLN A 185 20.60 -32.47 34.08
CA GLN A 185 19.21 -32.86 33.83
C GLN A 185 18.27 -32.21 34.87
N ASN A 186 17.58 -31.12 34.49
CA ASN A 186 16.62 -30.43 35.36
C ASN A 186 15.23 -31.10 35.37
N ASP A 187 14.91 -31.93 34.38
CA ASP A 187 13.64 -32.67 34.23
C ASP A 187 13.94 -34.14 33.89
N PRO A 188 13.50 -35.12 34.70
CA PRO A 188 13.70 -36.55 34.42
C PRO A 188 13.05 -37.04 33.12
N ASN A 189 12.12 -36.28 32.52
CA ASN A 189 11.54 -36.59 31.21
C ASN A 189 12.30 -35.97 30.02
N GLU A 190 13.33 -35.15 30.25
CA GLU A 190 14.12 -34.56 29.16
C GLU A 190 15.08 -35.61 28.56
N PRO A 191 15.09 -35.79 27.22
CA PRO A 191 15.91 -36.81 26.58
C PRO A 191 17.42 -36.54 26.71
N LEU A 192 18.16 -37.54 27.19
CA LEU A 192 19.61 -37.54 27.42
C LEU A 192 20.46 -37.36 26.14
N THR A 193 19.86 -37.59 24.96
CA THR A 193 20.53 -37.44 23.66
C THR A 193 19.73 -36.49 22.77
N ARG A 194 20.46 -35.62 22.06
CA ARG A 194 19.88 -34.71 21.06
C ARG A 194 20.44 -35.03 19.68
N LYS A 195 19.58 -35.06 18.68
CA LYS A 195 19.97 -35.26 17.28
C LYS A 195 20.64 -34.00 16.74
N VAL A 196 21.81 -34.15 16.13
CA VAL A 196 22.59 -33.05 15.55
C VAL A 196 22.74 -33.18 14.03
N SER A 197 22.57 -34.39 13.48
CA SER A 197 22.59 -34.67 12.04
C SER A 197 21.48 -35.64 11.67
N GLY A 198 20.78 -35.37 10.57
CA GLY A 198 19.86 -36.32 9.95
C GLY A 198 20.37 -36.80 8.61
N SER A 199 20.34 -38.12 8.38
CA SER A 199 20.86 -38.76 7.17
C SER A 199 19.76 -39.18 6.20
N ALA A 200 20.03 -39.05 4.90
CA ALA A 200 19.19 -39.59 3.84
C ALA A 200 20.05 -40.16 2.69
N PHE A 201 19.47 -41.13 1.98
CA PHE A 201 20.22 -41.93 1.01
C PHE A 201 19.50 -42.02 -0.34
N LYS A 202 20.27 -42.11 -1.42
CA LYS A 202 19.77 -42.42 -2.77
C LYS A 202 20.72 -43.40 -3.45
N LEU A 203 20.21 -44.57 -3.81
CA LEU A 203 20.96 -45.59 -4.54
C LEU A 203 20.55 -45.57 -6.02
N THR A 204 21.54 -45.56 -6.91
CA THR A 204 21.36 -45.79 -8.35
C THR A 204 21.90 -47.18 -8.72
N ARG A 205 21.98 -47.49 -10.02
CA ARG A 205 22.51 -48.78 -10.49
C ARG A 205 23.97 -48.99 -10.08
N HIS A 206 24.81 -47.95 -10.20
CA HIS A 206 26.26 -48.05 -9.98
C HIS A 206 26.77 -47.20 -8.81
N ARG A 207 26.01 -46.18 -8.37
CA ARG A 207 26.47 -45.21 -7.37
C ARG A 207 25.52 -45.12 -6.19
N ALA A 208 26.04 -44.67 -5.06
CA ALA A 208 25.28 -44.38 -3.85
C ALA A 208 25.56 -42.94 -3.42
N LEU A 209 24.51 -42.22 -3.08
CA LEU A 209 24.55 -40.89 -2.47
C LEU A 209 24.10 -41.02 -1.01
N HIS A 210 24.94 -40.53 -0.11
CA HIS A 210 24.61 -40.25 1.28
C HIS A 210 24.74 -38.76 1.52
N HIS A 211 23.63 -38.10 1.86
CA HIS A 211 23.69 -36.74 2.35
C HIS A 211 23.11 -36.62 3.74
N GLY A 212 23.63 -35.68 4.50
CA GLY A 212 23.14 -35.39 5.83
C GLY A 212 23.24 -33.92 6.16
N THR A 213 22.41 -33.51 7.10
CA THR A 213 22.48 -32.18 7.72
C THR A 213 23.44 -32.21 8.90
N CYS A 214 23.97 -31.09 9.34
CA CYS A 214 24.73 -30.99 10.58
C CYS A 214 24.45 -29.64 11.21
N LEU A 215 23.68 -29.65 12.30
CA LEU A 215 23.29 -28.46 13.05
C LEU A 215 24.50 -27.94 13.84
N LEU A 216 25.26 -27.06 13.21
CA LEU A 216 26.47 -26.51 13.80
C LEU A 216 26.11 -25.40 14.77
N ASP A 217 25.42 -24.37 14.28
CA ASP A 217 25.00 -23.21 15.06
C ASP A 217 23.79 -22.51 14.44
N SER A 218 22.68 -23.23 14.26
CA SER A 218 21.45 -22.67 13.71
C SER A 218 20.79 -21.71 14.71
N PRO A 219 20.55 -20.44 14.35
CA PRO A 219 19.83 -19.49 15.21
C PRO A 219 18.35 -19.84 15.34
N ASN A 220 17.79 -20.61 14.39
CA ASN A 220 16.37 -20.97 14.35
C ASN A 220 16.04 -22.25 15.11
N ILE A 221 16.99 -22.85 15.84
CA ILE A 221 16.81 -24.17 16.47
C ILE A 221 15.59 -24.26 17.40
N HIS A 222 15.22 -23.16 18.06
CA HIS A 222 14.07 -23.10 18.95
C HIS A 222 12.73 -22.92 18.21
N ASP A 223 12.76 -22.40 16.97
CA ASP A 223 11.56 -22.13 16.15
C ASP A 223 11.34 -23.17 15.03
N LEU A 224 12.19 -24.20 14.91
CA LEU A 224 12.03 -25.26 13.90
C LEU A 224 10.64 -25.91 13.93
N GLY A 225 10.05 -26.00 15.12
CA GLY A 225 8.71 -26.54 15.33
C GLY A 225 7.64 -25.78 14.56
N ARG A 226 7.77 -24.47 14.37
CA ARG A 226 6.83 -23.64 13.62
C ARG A 226 6.77 -24.05 12.14
N TYR A 227 7.90 -24.39 11.54
CA TYR A 227 7.98 -24.76 10.13
C TYR A 227 7.62 -26.24 9.88
N LEU A 228 7.88 -27.13 10.85
CA LEU A 228 7.75 -28.59 10.72
C LEU A 228 6.48 -29.18 11.39
N ARG A 229 5.54 -28.33 11.86
CA ARG A 229 4.28 -28.77 12.48
C ARG A 229 3.08 -28.25 11.69
N SER A 230 2.51 -29.11 10.85
CA SER A 230 1.24 -28.81 10.18
C SER A 230 0.06 -28.78 11.17
N SER A 231 -0.70 -27.68 11.15
CA SER A 231 -1.99 -27.56 11.82
C SER A 231 -3.06 -28.46 11.22
N ALA A 232 -2.90 -28.88 9.96
CA ALA A 232 -3.83 -29.79 9.28
C ALA A 232 -3.61 -31.27 9.66
N ARG A 233 -2.52 -31.61 10.37
CA ARG A 233 -2.16 -32.99 10.73
C ARG A 233 -3.29 -33.79 11.39
N PRO A 234 -4.09 -33.25 12.34
CA PRO A 234 -5.20 -33.99 12.96
C PRO A 234 -6.33 -34.36 11.98
N TYR A 235 -6.42 -33.67 10.83
CA TYR A 235 -7.49 -33.84 9.85
C TYR A 235 -7.06 -34.68 8.64
N ILE A 236 -5.77 -34.97 8.49
CA ILE A 236 -5.22 -35.66 7.33
C ILE A 236 -4.95 -37.15 7.62
N LEU A 237 -5.37 -38.02 6.70
CA LEU A 237 -4.92 -39.40 6.60
C LEU A 237 -4.13 -39.55 5.30
N ALA A 238 -2.82 -39.78 5.39
CA ALA A 238 -1.95 -39.95 4.22
C ALA A 238 -1.26 -41.31 4.22
N LYS A 239 -1.09 -41.90 3.03
CA LYS A 239 -0.24 -43.08 2.83
C LYS A 239 1.13 -42.62 2.33
N GLY A 240 2.04 -42.26 3.22
CA GLY A 240 3.36 -41.72 2.88
C GLY A 240 4.42 -41.98 3.95
N VAL A 241 5.66 -41.58 3.67
CA VAL A 241 6.75 -41.68 4.64
C VAL A 241 6.61 -40.53 5.65
N GLU A 242 6.19 -40.84 6.87
CA GLU A 242 6.12 -39.84 7.95
C GLU A 242 7.52 -39.48 8.47
N SER A 243 7.69 -38.23 8.91
CA SER A 243 8.91 -37.83 9.62
C SER A 243 8.95 -38.40 11.03
N VAL A 244 10.11 -38.92 11.43
CA VAL A 244 10.34 -39.31 12.82
C VAL A 244 10.81 -38.11 13.61
N ARG A 245 10.00 -37.66 14.57
CA ARG A 245 10.34 -36.52 15.42
C ARG A 245 11.44 -36.91 16.42
N SER A 246 12.43 -36.04 16.58
CA SER A 246 13.49 -36.21 17.59
C SER A 246 13.87 -34.84 18.14
N PRO A 247 14.20 -34.74 19.44
CA PRO A 247 14.82 -33.56 20.01
C PRO A 247 16.13 -33.26 19.29
N VAL A 248 16.38 -31.98 18.96
CA VAL A 248 17.57 -31.55 18.23
C VAL A 248 18.45 -30.62 19.05
N GLY A 249 19.74 -30.52 18.70
CA GLY A 249 20.71 -29.64 19.36
C GLY A 249 21.73 -29.08 18.36
N ASN A 250 22.33 -27.93 18.68
CA ASN A 250 23.49 -27.40 17.95
C ASN A 250 24.78 -28.01 18.53
N ILE A 251 25.77 -28.25 17.67
CA ILE A 251 27.12 -28.65 18.07
C ILE A 251 27.81 -27.55 18.88
N SER A 252 27.57 -26.27 18.58
CA SER A 252 28.11 -25.12 19.33
C SER A 252 27.85 -25.21 20.83
N ALA A 253 26.72 -25.80 21.24
CA ALA A 253 26.38 -25.99 22.66
C ALA A 253 27.32 -26.94 23.41
N ALA A 254 28.04 -27.84 22.72
CA ALA A 254 29.04 -28.71 23.34
C ALA A 254 30.44 -28.04 23.44
N LEU A 255 30.60 -26.84 22.89
CA LEU A 255 31.89 -26.18 22.70
C LEU A 255 31.97 -24.82 23.42
N ALA A 256 31.16 -24.61 24.47
CA ALA A 256 30.88 -23.32 25.11
C ALA A 256 32.10 -22.46 25.52
N ASP A 257 33.30 -23.06 25.63
CA ASP A 257 34.55 -22.38 26.02
C ASP A 257 35.63 -22.33 24.90
N SER A 258 35.33 -22.79 23.68
CA SER A 258 36.27 -22.85 22.54
C SER A 258 35.79 -22.07 21.32
N PHE A 259 36.72 -21.46 20.57
CA PHE A 259 36.39 -20.71 19.35
C PHE A 259 35.86 -21.67 18.26
N PHE A 260 34.54 -21.72 18.07
CA PHE A 260 33.87 -22.56 17.08
C PHE A 260 33.71 -21.84 15.74
N SER A 261 34.05 -22.52 14.64
CA SER A 261 33.90 -22.00 13.28
C SER A 261 33.43 -23.10 12.35
N MET A 262 32.39 -22.81 11.55
CA MET A 262 31.91 -23.71 10.49
C MET A 262 33.03 -24.08 9.51
N GLN A 263 33.95 -23.14 9.22
CA GLN A 263 35.08 -23.40 8.33
C GLN A 263 36.04 -24.44 8.93
N GLY A 264 36.22 -24.45 10.25
CA GLY A 264 37.00 -25.48 10.94
C GLY A 264 36.38 -26.87 10.78
N VAL A 265 35.06 -26.97 10.91
CA VAL A 265 34.33 -28.23 10.68
C VAL A 265 34.46 -28.68 9.22
N ILE A 266 34.30 -27.76 8.26
CA ILE A 266 34.49 -28.04 6.83
C ILE A 266 35.89 -28.60 6.55
N GLN A 267 36.94 -27.99 7.12
CA GLN A 267 38.32 -28.45 6.98
C GLN A 267 38.50 -29.87 7.54
N SER A 268 38.00 -30.15 8.76
CA SER A 268 38.09 -31.48 9.36
C SER A 268 37.32 -32.54 8.55
N VAL A 269 36.14 -32.20 7.99
CA VAL A 269 35.37 -33.12 7.13
C VAL A 269 36.12 -33.43 5.83
N ILE A 270 36.76 -32.42 5.21
CA ILE A 270 37.61 -32.61 4.03
C ILE A 270 38.79 -33.53 4.35
N GLU A 271 39.45 -33.36 5.50
CA GLU A 271 40.57 -34.20 5.93
C GLU A 271 40.16 -35.65 6.21
N GLU A 272 39.04 -35.86 6.88
CA GLU A 272 38.48 -37.21 7.12
C GLU A 272 38.09 -37.91 5.81
N PHE A 273 37.49 -37.18 4.88
CA PHE A 273 37.18 -37.70 3.54
C PHE A 273 38.46 -38.04 2.76
N ALA A 274 39.46 -37.15 2.82
CA ALA A 274 40.74 -37.38 2.17
C ALA A 274 41.45 -38.62 2.70
N ARG A 275 41.39 -38.85 4.02
CA ARG A 275 41.93 -40.05 4.65
C ARG A 275 41.15 -41.31 4.26
N LEU A 276 39.82 -41.22 4.20
CA LEU A 276 38.94 -42.36 3.91
C LEU A 276 39.08 -42.88 2.47
N TYR A 277 39.40 -42.00 1.52
CA TYR A 277 39.51 -42.34 0.09
C TYR A 277 40.91 -42.11 -0.50
N GLU A 278 41.92 -41.87 0.34
CA GLU A 278 43.32 -41.64 -0.07
C GLU A 278 43.46 -40.54 -1.14
N VAL A 279 42.78 -39.42 -0.92
CA VAL A 279 42.73 -38.31 -1.88
C VAL A 279 44.09 -37.62 -2.00
N HIS A 280 44.46 -37.24 -3.23
CA HIS A 280 45.71 -36.55 -3.51
C HIS A 280 45.88 -35.26 -2.67
N PRO A 281 47.03 -35.03 -2.00
CA PRO A 281 47.23 -33.87 -1.12
C PRO A 281 46.96 -32.51 -1.77
N ASP A 282 47.29 -32.33 -3.05
CA ASP A 282 46.98 -31.08 -3.76
C ASP A 282 45.48 -30.82 -3.89
N ALA A 283 44.65 -31.86 -4.05
CA ALA A 283 43.20 -31.70 -4.10
C ALA A 283 42.65 -31.19 -2.77
N VAL A 284 43.16 -31.74 -1.66
CA VAL A 284 42.84 -31.33 -0.29
C VAL A 284 43.23 -29.88 -0.06
N LEU A 285 44.46 -29.51 -0.44
CA LEU A 285 44.97 -28.15 -0.30
C LEU A 285 44.13 -27.14 -1.09
N ARG A 286 43.69 -27.50 -2.30
CA ARG A 286 42.83 -26.64 -3.14
C ARG A 286 41.42 -26.51 -2.55
N ALA A 287 40.84 -27.62 -2.08
CA ALA A 287 39.54 -27.60 -1.40
C ALA A 287 39.56 -26.75 -0.12
N GLN A 288 40.62 -26.83 0.69
CA GLN A 288 40.76 -26.04 1.92
C GLN A 288 41.04 -24.54 1.69
N ARG A 289 41.61 -24.19 0.52
CA ARG A 289 41.99 -22.80 0.15
C ARG A 289 40.96 -22.07 -0.69
N ALA A 290 39.84 -22.70 -1.04
CA ALA A 290 38.83 -22.04 -1.84
C ALA A 290 38.27 -20.82 -1.06
N HIS A 291 38.64 -19.61 -1.50
CA HIS A 291 38.24 -18.37 -0.85
C HIS A 291 36.78 -18.06 -1.22
N ALA A 292 36.00 -17.59 -0.25
CA ALA A 292 34.53 -17.53 -0.28
C ALA A 292 33.90 -16.57 -1.32
N ASN A 293 34.68 -15.97 -2.22
CA ASN A 293 34.20 -14.84 -3.02
C ASN A 293 34.04 -15.14 -4.52
N GLU A 294 34.65 -16.20 -5.08
CA GLU A 294 34.54 -16.54 -6.51
C GLU A 294 34.53 -18.07 -6.75
N SER A 295 33.78 -18.52 -7.77
CA SER A 295 33.75 -19.94 -8.18
C SER A 295 35.01 -20.28 -8.95
N GLU A 296 35.83 -21.18 -8.40
CA GLU A 296 37.07 -21.65 -9.02
C GLU A 296 37.13 -23.18 -8.96
N VAL A 297 37.42 -23.83 -10.09
CA VAL A 297 37.61 -25.29 -10.15
C VAL A 297 39.04 -25.61 -10.56
N PHE A 298 39.69 -26.48 -9.81
CA PHE A 298 41.03 -27.00 -10.10
C PHE A 298 40.93 -28.48 -10.41
N ALA A 299 41.78 -28.97 -11.32
CA ALA A 299 41.83 -30.39 -11.66
C ALA A 299 43.28 -30.84 -11.87
N GLY A 300 43.61 -32.02 -11.31
CA GLY A 300 44.81 -32.78 -11.64
C GLY A 300 44.46 -33.95 -12.58
N ASP A 301 45.35 -34.94 -12.69
CA ASP A 301 45.11 -36.12 -13.54
C ASP A 301 43.95 -36.98 -13.03
N THR A 302 43.90 -37.19 -11.70
CA THR A 302 42.97 -38.10 -11.03
C THR A 302 41.94 -37.43 -10.12
N TRP A 303 41.98 -36.10 -9.98
CA TRP A 303 41.16 -35.38 -9.01
C TRP A 303 40.62 -34.04 -9.54
N VAL A 304 39.54 -33.57 -8.91
CA VAL A 304 38.94 -32.23 -9.14
C VAL A 304 38.57 -31.61 -7.79
N ALA A 305 38.91 -30.36 -7.55
CA ALA A 305 38.58 -29.67 -6.30
C ALA A 305 38.28 -28.19 -6.51
N GLY A 306 37.32 -27.62 -5.79
CA GLY A 306 37.04 -26.19 -5.88
C GLY A 306 35.66 -25.74 -5.38
N THR A 307 35.29 -24.52 -5.76
CA THR A 307 34.00 -23.88 -5.43
C THR A 307 33.03 -23.85 -6.61
N VAL A 308 31.77 -24.16 -6.34
CA VAL A 308 30.65 -24.15 -7.29
C VAL A 308 29.50 -23.31 -6.73
N GLY A 309 28.46 -23.01 -7.51
CA GLY A 309 27.32 -22.21 -7.05
C GLY A 309 26.41 -21.78 -8.19
N GLU A 310 25.91 -20.54 -8.12
CA GLU A 310 24.95 -19.96 -9.09
C GLU A 310 25.43 -20.05 -10.54
N ILE A 311 26.72 -19.76 -10.77
CA ILE A 311 27.31 -19.75 -12.12
C ILE A 311 27.15 -21.12 -12.81
N GLN A 312 27.30 -22.24 -12.09
CA GLN A 312 27.07 -23.56 -12.68
C GLN A 312 25.58 -23.82 -12.93
N GLY A 313 24.68 -23.26 -12.12
CA GLY A 313 23.25 -23.29 -12.37
C GLY A 313 22.85 -22.61 -13.68
N GLU A 314 23.49 -21.49 -14.00
CA GLU A 314 23.26 -20.72 -15.22
C GLU A 314 23.95 -21.31 -16.46
N GLN A 315 25.22 -21.74 -16.31
CA GLN A 315 26.07 -22.11 -17.45
C GLN A 315 26.00 -23.60 -17.81
N VAL A 316 25.53 -24.48 -16.93
CA VAL A 316 25.43 -25.93 -17.21
C VAL A 316 23.96 -26.31 -17.44
N PRO A 317 23.53 -26.59 -18.69
CA PRO A 317 22.12 -26.82 -19.01
C PRO A 317 21.44 -27.95 -18.22
N ALA A 318 22.20 -29.01 -17.89
CA ALA A 318 21.68 -30.11 -17.08
C ALA A 318 21.34 -29.70 -15.64
N ILE A 319 22.12 -28.77 -15.07
CA ILE A 319 21.88 -28.22 -13.72
C ILE A 319 20.71 -27.24 -13.76
N GLY A 320 20.69 -26.33 -14.75
CA GLY A 320 19.56 -25.43 -14.97
C GLY A 320 18.23 -26.15 -15.16
N LYS A 321 18.21 -27.28 -15.90
CA LYS A 321 17.03 -28.15 -16.01
C LYS A 321 16.63 -28.75 -14.67
N GLY A 322 17.61 -29.18 -13.86
CA GLY A 322 17.38 -29.67 -12.51
C GLY A 322 16.75 -28.63 -11.59
N ILE A 323 17.20 -27.37 -11.68
CA ILE A 323 16.66 -26.23 -10.92
C ILE A 323 15.21 -25.97 -11.33
N ALA A 324 14.94 -25.90 -12.64
CA ALA A 324 13.60 -25.69 -13.18
C ALA A 324 12.62 -26.81 -12.74
N GLU A 325 13.08 -28.08 -12.75
CA GLU A 325 12.29 -29.20 -12.24
C GLU A 325 11.98 -29.03 -10.74
N LEU A 326 12.98 -28.74 -9.90
CA LEU A 326 12.78 -28.60 -8.46
C LEU A 326 11.90 -27.41 -8.07
N ARG A 327 11.91 -26.34 -8.86
CA ARG A 327 11.03 -25.17 -8.69
C ARG A 327 9.62 -25.40 -9.22
N SER A 328 9.42 -26.37 -10.11
CA SER A 328 8.10 -26.64 -10.70
C SER A 328 7.08 -27.07 -9.64
N LEU A 329 5.85 -26.57 -9.76
CA LEU A 329 4.73 -26.95 -8.90
C LEU A 329 4.43 -28.46 -9.00
N GLU A 330 4.62 -29.02 -10.19
CA GLU A 330 4.48 -30.45 -10.43
C GLU A 330 5.41 -31.25 -9.52
N TRP A 331 6.71 -30.93 -9.50
CA TRP A 331 7.64 -31.62 -8.62
C TRP A 331 7.32 -31.39 -7.14
N LYS A 332 7.05 -30.14 -6.74
CA LYS A 332 6.82 -29.77 -5.34
C LYS A 332 5.60 -30.47 -4.75
N TYR A 333 4.48 -30.53 -5.48
CA TYR A 333 3.20 -30.95 -4.90
C TYR A 333 2.60 -32.22 -5.53
N THR A 334 2.73 -32.46 -6.83
CA THR A 334 2.06 -33.60 -7.50
C THR A 334 2.72 -34.94 -7.20
N GLN A 335 3.94 -34.91 -6.68
CA GLN A 335 4.66 -36.09 -6.17
C GLN A 335 4.13 -36.60 -4.82
N THR A 336 3.12 -35.93 -4.26
CA THR A 336 2.51 -36.31 -2.97
C THR A 336 1.67 -37.59 -3.14
N PRO A 337 1.91 -38.62 -2.32
CA PRO A 337 1.07 -39.82 -2.31
C PRO A 337 -0.40 -39.51 -2.00
N ARG A 338 -1.30 -40.45 -2.32
CA ARG A 338 -2.74 -40.31 -2.06
C ARG A 338 -3.02 -40.05 -0.57
N PHE A 339 -3.87 -39.07 -0.29
CA PHE A 339 -4.30 -38.73 1.07
C PHE A 339 -5.73 -38.18 1.10
N THR A 340 -6.33 -38.19 2.29
CA THR A 340 -7.63 -37.57 2.56
C THR A 340 -7.48 -36.49 3.63
N PHE A 341 -8.38 -35.51 3.58
CA PHE A 341 -8.62 -34.51 4.61
C PHE A 341 -10.08 -34.65 5.06
N SER A 342 -10.34 -34.73 6.36
CA SER A 342 -11.70 -34.83 6.90
C SER A 342 -11.85 -34.11 8.24
N THR A 343 -12.89 -33.28 8.37
CA THR A 343 -13.27 -32.59 9.62
C THR A 343 -14.07 -33.46 10.58
N TYR A 344 -14.48 -34.66 10.17
CA TYR A 344 -15.20 -35.64 10.98
C TYR A 344 -14.59 -37.05 10.82
N PRO A 345 -14.80 -37.96 11.79
CA PRO A 345 -14.36 -39.36 11.67
C PRO A 345 -15.02 -40.04 10.48
N THR A 346 -14.28 -40.91 9.79
CA THR A 346 -14.77 -41.69 8.64
C THR A 346 -14.50 -43.18 8.88
N GLU A 347 -15.11 -44.08 8.12
CA GLU A 347 -14.79 -45.53 8.22
C GLU A 347 -13.29 -45.81 7.95
N GLU A 348 -12.66 -45.05 7.05
CA GLU A 348 -11.23 -45.17 6.74
C GLU A 348 -10.32 -44.55 7.81
N ASP A 349 -10.85 -43.66 8.65
CA ASP A 349 -10.13 -42.95 9.70
C ASP A 349 -11.06 -42.62 10.89
N PRO A 350 -11.17 -43.52 11.87
CA PRO A 350 -12.10 -43.38 13.00
C PRO A 350 -11.61 -42.43 14.09
N ARG A 351 -10.45 -41.77 13.92
CA ARG A 351 -9.89 -40.88 14.96
C ARG A 351 -10.83 -39.69 15.21
N GLU A 352 -11.04 -39.33 16.47
CA GLU A 352 -11.77 -38.09 16.80
C GLU A 352 -11.01 -36.86 16.29
N ARG A 353 -11.77 -35.85 15.85
CA ARG A 353 -11.22 -34.60 15.29
C ARG A 353 -11.25 -33.49 16.33
N PRO A 354 -10.26 -32.58 16.35
CA PRO A 354 -10.35 -31.38 17.18
C PRO A 354 -11.60 -30.58 16.80
N PRO A 355 -12.26 -29.91 17.78
CA PRO A 355 -13.45 -29.12 17.52
C PRO A 355 -13.16 -28.05 16.47
N LEU A 356 -14.11 -27.85 15.56
CA LEU A 356 -14.02 -26.78 14.57
C LEU A 356 -14.15 -25.41 15.26
N PRO A 357 -13.53 -24.35 14.69
CA PRO A 357 -13.68 -22.99 15.20
C PRO A 357 -15.16 -22.61 15.35
N SER A 358 -15.51 -21.89 16.41
CA SER A 358 -16.87 -21.42 16.68
C SER A 358 -17.42 -20.45 15.63
N SER A 359 -16.55 -19.94 14.75
CA SER A 359 -16.92 -19.12 13.59
C SER A 359 -17.55 -19.92 12.44
N LEU A 360 -17.47 -21.25 12.46
CA LEU A 360 -18.11 -22.11 11.45
C LEU A 360 -19.46 -22.60 11.94
N PRO A 361 -20.47 -22.73 11.06
CA PRO A 361 -21.75 -23.34 11.41
C PRO A 361 -21.57 -24.74 12.01
N SER A 362 -22.42 -25.10 12.98
CA SER A 362 -22.34 -26.39 13.68
C SER A 362 -22.54 -27.61 12.76
N GLY A 363 -23.21 -27.42 11.62
CA GLY A 363 -23.39 -28.44 10.57
C GLY A 363 -22.20 -28.62 9.62
N THR A 364 -21.10 -27.89 9.81
CA THR A 364 -19.97 -27.88 8.87
C THR A 364 -19.28 -29.24 8.78
N ARG A 365 -19.26 -29.79 7.57
CA ARG A 365 -18.61 -31.05 7.22
C ARG A 365 -17.78 -30.85 5.96
N ALA A 366 -16.50 -31.19 6.02
CA ALA A 366 -15.60 -31.13 4.86
C ALA A 366 -14.77 -32.41 4.77
N PHE A 367 -14.86 -33.07 3.62
CA PHE A 367 -14.06 -34.21 3.23
C PHE A 367 -13.47 -33.97 1.84
N ILE A 368 -12.19 -34.28 1.64
CA ILE A 368 -11.51 -34.19 0.34
C ILE A 368 -10.55 -35.36 0.20
N ARG A 369 -10.55 -36.03 -0.96
CA ARG A 369 -9.58 -37.06 -1.34
C ARG A 369 -8.73 -36.57 -2.50
N LEU A 370 -7.42 -36.74 -2.37
CA LEU A 370 -6.44 -36.26 -3.34
C LEU A 370 -5.56 -37.38 -3.87
N GLN A 371 -5.30 -37.37 -5.18
CA GLN A 371 -4.38 -38.26 -5.88
C GLN A 371 -3.45 -37.44 -6.79
N HIS A 372 -2.13 -37.59 -6.62
CA HIS A 372 -1.11 -36.80 -7.33
C HIS A 372 -1.34 -35.28 -7.23
N GLY A 373 -1.83 -34.81 -6.08
CA GLY A 373 -2.15 -33.40 -5.83
C GLY A 373 -3.48 -32.91 -6.43
N ALA A 374 -4.18 -33.71 -7.24
CA ALA A 374 -5.51 -33.39 -7.77
C ALA A 374 -6.61 -33.92 -6.86
N ILE A 375 -7.69 -33.15 -6.73
CA ILE A 375 -8.89 -33.55 -5.98
C ILE A 375 -9.69 -34.53 -6.84
N VAL A 376 -9.91 -35.74 -6.33
CA VAL A 376 -10.69 -36.79 -7.04
C VAL A 376 -12.06 -37.02 -6.41
N GLU A 377 -12.25 -36.54 -5.19
CA GLU A 377 -13.52 -36.64 -4.45
C GLU A 377 -13.57 -35.51 -3.42
N SER A 378 -14.73 -34.89 -3.23
CA SER A 378 -14.93 -33.89 -2.18
C SER A 378 -16.39 -33.87 -1.73
N HIS A 379 -16.63 -33.81 -0.42
CA HIS A 379 -17.94 -33.61 0.17
C HIS A 379 -17.84 -32.46 1.17
N ILE A 380 -18.33 -31.28 0.78
CA ILE A 380 -18.25 -30.06 1.62
C ILE A 380 -19.65 -29.46 1.76
N SER A 381 -20.11 -29.30 3.00
CA SER A 381 -21.41 -28.74 3.36
C SER A 381 -21.35 -27.98 4.68
N VAL A 382 -22.32 -27.08 4.88
CA VAL A 382 -22.51 -26.35 6.15
C VAL A 382 -23.88 -26.58 6.77
N SER A 383 -24.82 -27.14 6.00
CA SER A 383 -26.17 -27.43 6.47
C SER A 383 -26.21 -28.70 7.34
N PRO A 384 -26.97 -28.70 8.45
CA PRO A 384 -27.30 -29.91 9.20
C PRO A 384 -28.40 -30.76 8.52
N ASP A 385 -29.12 -30.21 7.52
CA ASP A 385 -30.12 -30.94 6.74
C ASP A 385 -29.48 -31.80 5.66
N GLU A 386 -29.79 -33.11 5.62
CA GLU A 386 -29.12 -34.08 4.73
C GLU A 386 -29.35 -33.78 3.24
N SER A 387 -30.55 -33.36 2.86
CA SER A 387 -30.88 -33.05 1.46
C SER A 387 -30.08 -31.86 0.97
N THR A 388 -30.08 -30.78 1.76
CA THR A 388 -29.33 -29.55 1.46
C THR A 388 -27.82 -29.79 1.49
N ALA A 389 -27.33 -30.57 2.46
CA ALA A 389 -25.92 -30.93 2.56
C ALA A 389 -25.45 -31.74 1.34
N SER A 390 -26.25 -32.69 0.86
CA SER A 390 -25.94 -33.48 -0.33
C SER A 390 -25.87 -32.63 -1.59
N ASP A 391 -26.78 -31.67 -1.74
CA ASP A 391 -26.83 -30.74 -2.86
C ASP A 391 -25.64 -29.74 -2.84
N GLN A 392 -25.34 -29.16 -1.67
CA GLN A 392 -24.14 -28.35 -1.44
C GLN A 392 -22.86 -29.11 -1.80
N ALA A 393 -22.71 -30.33 -1.29
CA ALA A 393 -21.56 -31.18 -1.55
C ALA A 393 -21.40 -31.49 -3.05
N SER A 394 -22.51 -31.78 -3.74
CA SER A 394 -22.52 -32.08 -5.17
C SER A 394 -22.07 -30.89 -6.02
N ARG A 395 -22.57 -29.68 -5.73
CA ARG A 395 -22.16 -28.46 -6.45
C ARG A 395 -20.69 -28.12 -6.24
N VAL A 396 -20.22 -28.18 -5.00
CA VAL A 396 -18.81 -27.91 -4.67
C VAL A 396 -17.91 -28.96 -5.35
N HIS A 397 -18.31 -30.24 -5.33
CA HIS A 397 -17.55 -31.31 -5.97
C HIS A 397 -17.43 -31.15 -7.48
N LEU A 398 -18.52 -30.77 -8.16
CA LEU A 398 -18.53 -30.55 -9.60
C LEU A 398 -17.40 -29.60 -10.04
N VAL A 399 -17.13 -28.56 -9.26
CA VAL A 399 -16.10 -27.55 -9.57
C VAL A 399 -14.70 -28.03 -9.14
N LEU A 400 -14.58 -28.66 -7.97
CA LEU A 400 -13.28 -29.08 -7.44
C LEU A 400 -12.70 -30.32 -8.13
N ASN A 401 -13.54 -31.18 -8.70
CA ASN A 401 -13.10 -32.44 -9.30
C ASN A 401 -12.05 -32.21 -10.40
N GLY A 402 -10.89 -32.87 -10.28
CA GLY A 402 -9.76 -32.76 -11.19
C GLY A 402 -8.84 -31.55 -10.94
N GLN A 403 -9.22 -30.58 -10.10
CA GLN A 403 -8.35 -29.43 -9.80
C GLN A 403 -7.19 -29.82 -8.89
N LYS A 404 -6.01 -29.27 -9.14
CA LYS A 404 -4.82 -29.46 -8.30
C LYS A 404 -4.89 -28.55 -7.09
N LEU A 405 -4.88 -29.11 -5.87
CA LEU A 405 -5.07 -28.37 -4.62
C LEU A 405 -4.14 -27.15 -4.49
N HIS A 406 -2.88 -27.27 -4.88
CA HIS A 406 -1.89 -26.21 -4.77
C HIS A 406 -2.13 -25.03 -5.73
N GLU A 407 -2.83 -25.25 -6.85
CA GLU A 407 -3.18 -24.23 -7.86
C GLU A 407 -4.45 -23.44 -7.46
N ILE A 408 -5.29 -24.00 -6.57
CA ILE A 408 -6.48 -23.30 -6.08
C ILE A 408 -6.06 -22.21 -5.08
N THR A 409 -6.16 -20.96 -5.50
CA THR A 409 -5.87 -19.78 -4.67
C THR A 409 -6.90 -19.64 -3.55
N LEU A 410 -6.59 -18.86 -2.51
CA LEU A 410 -7.54 -18.61 -1.43
C LEU A 410 -8.81 -17.91 -1.96
N ALA A 411 -8.66 -16.94 -2.87
CA ALA A 411 -9.78 -16.27 -3.54
C ALA A 411 -10.66 -17.27 -4.30
N ARG A 412 -10.05 -18.20 -5.04
CA ARG A 412 -10.79 -19.23 -5.77
C ARG A 412 -11.47 -20.23 -4.84
N TRP A 413 -10.84 -20.63 -3.74
CA TRP A 413 -11.49 -21.44 -2.70
C TRP A 413 -12.74 -20.76 -2.16
N THR A 414 -12.62 -19.47 -1.84
CA THR A 414 -13.73 -18.66 -1.35
C THR A 414 -14.86 -18.61 -2.38
N GLU A 415 -14.57 -18.31 -3.64
CA GLU A 415 -15.56 -18.27 -4.72
C GLU A 415 -16.30 -19.62 -4.87
N ILE A 416 -15.54 -20.73 -4.95
CA ILE A 416 -16.10 -22.07 -5.11
C ILE A 416 -17.02 -22.44 -3.94
N LEU A 417 -16.59 -22.12 -2.71
CA LEU A 417 -17.37 -22.44 -1.52
C LEU A 417 -18.62 -21.56 -1.43
N LYS A 418 -18.56 -20.27 -1.75
CA LYS A 418 -19.74 -19.39 -1.77
C LYS A 418 -20.78 -19.82 -2.79
N GLN A 419 -20.36 -20.01 -4.04
CA GLN A 419 -21.23 -20.50 -5.10
C GLN A 419 -21.80 -21.89 -4.78
N GLY A 420 -20.95 -22.81 -4.28
CA GLY A 420 -21.34 -24.18 -4.02
C GLY A 420 -22.21 -24.37 -2.77
N LEU A 421 -21.97 -23.61 -1.70
CA LEU A 421 -22.71 -23.72 -0.44
C LEU A 421 -24.05 -22.97 -0.46
N GLY A 422 -24.37 -22.23 -1.53
CA GLY A 422 -25.64 -21.51 -1.65
C GLY A 422 -25.65 -20.17 -0.90
N GLU A 423 -24.47 -19.65 -0.55
CA GLU A 423 -24.30 -18.23 -0.21
C GLU A 423 -24.20 -17.46 -1.54
N THR A 424 -25.33 -17.02 -2.05
CA THR A 424 -25.32 -15.93 -3.02
C THR A 424 -24.94 -14.64 -2.29
N GLU A 425 -23.77 -14.11 -2.69
CA GLU A 425 -23.18 -12.79 -2.43
C GLU A 425 -22.17 -12.66 -1.28
N GLY A 426 -21.09 -11.93 -1.57
CA GLY A 426 -19.77 -11.99 -0.95
C GLY A 426 -19.05 -13.25 -1.44
N VAL A 427 -17.86 -13.30 -2.01
CA VAL A 427 -16.68 -12.43 -1.95
C VAL A 427 -16.30 -12.11 -3.38
N ASP A 428 -16.57 -10.87 -3.72
CA ASP A 428 -15.57 -9.95 -4.25
C ASP A 428 -15.95 -8.57 -3.68
N ASP A 429 -16.17 -8.53 -2.35
CA ASP A 429 -16.78 -7.39 -1.64
C ASP A 429 -15.78 -6.27 -1.37
N ALA A 430 -14.48 -6.53 -1.43
CA ALA A 430 -13.47 -5.47 -1.33
C ALA A 430 -13.66 -4.39 -2.41
N LEU A 431 -14.36 -4.74 -3.50
CA LEU A 431 -14.75 -3.84 -4.59
C LEU A 431 -16.26 -3.80 -4.80
N ALA A 432 -17.10 -4.17 -3.83
CA ALA A 432 -18.57 -4.12 -3.97
C ALA A 432 -19.05 -2.72 -4.39
N PHE A 433 -18.47 -1.68 -3.81
CA PHE A 433 -18.72 -0.29 -4.20
C PHE A 433 -18.37 -0.05 -5.69
N SER A 434 -17.21 -0.53 -6.14
CA SER A 434 -16.73 -0.40 -7.52
C SER A 434 -17.57 -1.17 -8.55
N LYS A 435 -18.36 -2.16 -8.11
CA LYS A 435 -19.27 -2.93 -8.97
C LYS A 435 -20.65 -2.30 -9.14
N SER A 436 -21.03 -1.38 -8.25
CA SER A 436 -22.33 -0.71 -8.35
C SER A 436 -22.37 0.16 -9.62
N PRO A 437 -23.42 0.05 -10.45
CA PRO A 437 -23.53 0.83 -11.67
C PRO A 437 -23.94 2.29 -11.42
N PHE A 438 -24.39 2.62 -10.21
CA PHE A 438 -24.82 3.96 -9.77
C PHE A 438 -25.74 4.68 -10.78
N ARG A 439 -26.86 4.05 -11.15
CA ARG A 439 -27.88 4.63 -12.06
C ARG A 439 -29.20 4.92 -11.34
N THR A 440 -29.48 4.18 -10.27
CA THR A 440 -30.73 4.22 -9.53
C THR A 440 -30.50 4.54 -8.05
N ARG A 441 -31.60 4.81 -7.34
CA ARG A 441 -31.58 4.94 -5.88
C ARG A 441 -31.06 3.67 -5.22
N SER A 442 -31.52 2.50 -5.68
CA SER A 442 -31.09 1.19 -5.18
C SER A 442 -29.59 0.98 -5.37
N ASP A 443 -29.02 1.36 -6.52
CA ASP A 443 -27.57 1.27 -6.73
C ASP A 443 -26.78 2.14 -5.73
N LEU A 444 -27.33 3.30 -5.37
CA LEU A 444 -26.71 4.18 -4.36
C LEU A 444 -26.86 3.61 -2.93
N GLN A 445 -27.97 2.93 -2.63
CA GLN A 445 -28.16 2.20 -1.37
C GLN A 445 -27.12 1.07 -1.23
N GLU A 446 -26.95 0.26 -2.29
CA GLU A 446 -25.93 -0.78 -2.34
C GLU A 446 -24.50 -0.21 -2.23
N GLY A 447 -24.24 0.93 -2.87
CA GLY A 447 -22.97 1.64 -2.72
C GLY A 447 -22.73 2.12 -1.28
N CYS A 448 -23.75 2.63 -0.60
CA CYS A 448 -23.66 3.00 0.82
C CYS A 448 -23.38 1.77 1.69
N ARG A 449 -24.14 0.70 1.48
CA ARG A 449 -23.94 -0.60 2.17
C ARG A 449 -22.51 -1.12 1.98
N ALA A 450 -21.98 -1.08 0.77
CA ALA A 450 -20.61 -1.52 0.45
C ALA A 450 -19.52 -0.71 1.17
N ILE A 451 -19.80 0.53 1.61
CA ILE A 451 -18.88 1.32 2.45
C ILE A 451 -19.05 0.98 3.95
N LEU A 452 -20.26 0.59 4.38
CA LEU A 452 -20.58 0.28 5.78
C LEU A 452 -20.19 -1.14 6.19
N ASP A 453 -20.45 -2.13 5.34
CA ASP A 453 -20.25 -3.56 5.64
C ASP A 453 -18.80 -3.90 6.04
N PRO A 454 -17.75 -3.36 5.37
CA PRO A 454 -16.36 -3.63 5.76
C PRO A 454 -15.97 -3.14 7.17
N LEU A 455 -16.75 -2.22 7.76
CA LEU A 455 -16.51 -1.73 9.11
C LEU A 455 -17.02 -2.69 10.20
N VAL A 456 -18.04 -3.51 9.90
CA VAL A 456 -18.73 -4.37 10.86
C VAL A 456 -17.77 -5.30 11.63
N PRO A 457 -16.79 -5.96 10.97
CA PRO A 457 -15.83 -6.82 11.67
C PRO A 457 -14.82 -6.07 12.56
N LEU A 458 -14.74 -4.73 12.42
CA LEU A 458 -13.74 -3.87 13.07
C LEU A 458 -14.27 -3.15 14.31
N PHE A 459 -15.53 -3.41 14.67
CA PHE A 459 -16.11 -2.91 15.91
C PHE A 459 -15.42 -3.50 17.14
N THR A 460 -15.31 -2.69 18.19
CA THR A 460 -14.96 -3.19 19.52
C THR A 460 -16.02 -4.16 20.05
N PRO A 461 -15.69 -5.04 21.03
CA PRO A 461 -16.66 -5.99 21.59
C PRO A 461 -17.97 -5.36 22.06
N GLY A 462 -17.92 -4.18 22.68
CA GLY A 462 -19.10 -3.41 23.10
C GLY A 462 -19.75 -2.57 21.99
N GLY A 463 -19.20 -2.60 20.77
CA GLY A 463 -19.77 -1.92 19.61
C GLY A 463 -19.59 -0.39 19.60
N THR A 464 -18.81 0.19 20.52
CA THR A 464 -18.76 1.67 20.70
C THR A 464 -17.76 2.36 19.77
N ARG A 465 -16.80 1.62 19.22
CA ARG A 465 -15.67 2.16 18.47
C ARG A 465 -15.35 1.26 17.28
N VAL A 466 -14.77 1.84 16.23
CA VAL A 466 -14.35 1.08 15.04
C VAL A 466 -12.88 1.36 14.73
N LYS A 467 -12.05 0.33 14.79
CA LYS A 467 -10.61 0.44 14.55
C LYS A 467 -10.27 0.09 13.10
N VAL A 468 -10.26 1.10 12.23
CA VAL A 468 -10.06 0.93 10.77
C VAL A 468 -8.60 0.62 10.39
N GLY A 469 -7.62 1.20 11.08
CA GLY A 469 -6.22 1.08 10.67
C GLY A 469 -5.24 1.47 11.77
N THR A 470 -3.96 1.63 11.40
CA THR A 470 -2.85 1.84 12.35
C THR A 470 -2.12 3.16 12.20
N SER A 471 -2.42 3.97 11.17
CA SER A 471 -1.83 5.32 11.07
C SER A 471 -2.37 6.21 12.18
N THR A 472 -1.54 7.12 12.67
CA THR A 472 -1.89 7.97 13.81
C THR A 472 -2.26 9.39 13.39
N THR A 473 -2.89 10.10 14.32
CA THR A 473 -3.30 11.49 14.21
C THR A 473 -2.86 12.21 15.49
N ARG A 474 -3.02 13.53 15.55
CA ARG A 474 -2.57 14.35 16.68
C ARG A 474 -3.39 14.18 17.98
N PHE A 475 -4.62 13.68 17.89
CA PHE A 475 -5.52 13.47 19.04
C PHE A 475 -5.51 12.00 19.46
N ASP A 476 -6.16 11.67 20.59
CA ASP A 476 -6.06 10.35 21.20
C ASP A 476 -6.68 9.23 20.34
N GLU A 477 -6.20 8.00 20.56
CA GLU A 477 -6.65 6.79 19.86
C GLU A 477 -8.15 6.53 20.06
N GLY A 478 -8.71 6.88 21.24
CA GLY A 478 -10.14 6.78 21.50
C GLY A 478 -10.94 7.67 20.57
N GLY A 479 -10.55 8.94 20.44
CA GLY A 479 -11.11 9.88 19.47
C GLY A 479 -11.02 9.36 18.04
N ALA A 480 -9.87 8.81 17.63
CA ALA A 480 -9.67 8.24 16.28
C ALA A 480 -10.61 7.06 15.95
N GLN A 481 -10.84 6.18 16.92
CA GLN A 481 -11.76 5.06 16.72
C GLN A 481 -13.23 5.48 16.80
N ILE A 482 -13.55 6.55 17.53
CA ILE A 482 -14.88 7.18 17.48
C ILE A 482 -15.11 7.80 16.10
N GLU A 483 -14.10 8.37 15.43
CA GLU A 483 -14.27 8.83 14.03
C GLU A 483 -14.72 7.69 13.10
N GLY A 484 -14.09 6.52 13.25
CA GLY A 484 -14.41 5.31 12.49
C GLY A 484 -15.83 4.80 12.75
N TYR A 485 -16.43 5.17 13.88
CA TYR A 485 -17.82 4.88 14.24
C TYR A 485 -18.77 6.02 13.78
N ALA A 486 -18.52 7.26 14.18
CA ALA A 486 -19.49 8.33 14.03
C ALA A 486 -19.63 8.80 12.58
N ARG A 487 -18.55 8.90 11.79
CA ARG A 487 -18.61 9.44 10.41
C ARG A 487 -19.44 8.59 9.45
N PRO A 488 -19.38 7.25 9.50
CA PRO A 488 -20.32 6.39 8.78
C PRO A 488 -21.80 6.69 9.04
N LEU A 489 -22.17 7.25 10.21
CA LEU A 489 -23.56 7.56 10.53
C LEU A 489 -24.19 8.57 9.56
N TRP A 490 -23.41 9.42 8.89
CA TRP A 490 -23.94 10.29 7.83
C TRP A 490 -24.66 9.48 6.73
N GLY A 491 -24.04 8.38 6.30
CA GLY A 491 -24.57 7.49 5.29
C GLY A 491 -25.66 6.58 5.85
N LEU A 492 -25.39 5.95 7.00
CA LEU A 492 -26.34 5.02 7.62
C LEU A 492 -27.65 5.70 8.03
N ALA A 493 -27.60 6.87 8.67
CA ALA A 493 -28.82 7.58 9.05
C ALA A 493 -29.63 8.04 7.84
N SER A 494 -28.95 8.43 6.74
CA SER A 494 -29.64 8.77 5.49
C SER A 494 -30.31 7.55 4.86
N LEU A 495 -29.65 6.39 4.89
CA LEU A 495 -30.18 5.12 4.41
C LEU A 495 -31.44 4.72 5.18
N LEU A 496 -31.37 4.71 6.52
CA LEU A 496 -32.47 4.36 7.43
C LEU A 496 -33.61 5.38 7.37
N GLY A 497 -33.30 6.68 7.36
CA GLY A 497 -34.29 7.75 7.23
C GLY A 497 -35.08 7.69 5.93
N GLY A 498 -34.47 7.14 4.86
CA GLY A 498 -35.12 6.83 3.59
C GLY A 498 -35.97 5.56 3.57
N GLY A 499 -36.10 4.86 4.69
CA GLY A 499 -36.90 3.64 4.83
C GLY A 499 -36.21 2.35 4.40
N TYR A 500 -34.89 2.35 4.22
CA TYR A 500 -34.13 1.13 3.94
C TYR A 500 -33.83 0.36 5.23
N GLU A 501 -33.97 -0.97 5.21
CA GLU A 501 -33.64 -1.83 6.35
C GLU A 501 -32.18 -2.29 6.27
N TYR A 502 -31.35 -1.89 7.23
CA TYR A 502 -29.95 -2.31 7.31
C TYR A 502 -29.76 -3.35 8.42
N ALA A 503 -29.24 -4.53 8.06
CA ALA A 503 -29.17 -5.70 8.95
C ALA A 503 -28.40 -5.42 10.26
N GLU A 504 -27.32 -4.65 10.20
CA GLU A 504 -26.48 -4.35 11.37
C GLU A 504 -26.91 -3.07 12.11
N ALA A 505 -28.06 -2.46 11.79
CA ALA A 505 -28.51 -1.21 12.42
C ALA A 505 -28.59 -1.30 13.96
N GLU A 506 -28.96 -2.46 14.48
CA GLU A 506 -28.99 -2.74 15.92
C GLU A 506 -27.61 -2.62 16.58
N ARG A 507 -26.54 -3.07 15.91
CA ARG A 507 -25.16 -2.94 16.41
C ARG A 507 -24.76 -1.48 16.56
N TRP A 508 -25.10 -0.66 15.57
CA TRP A 508 -24.86 0.78 15.64
C TRP A 508 -25.65 1.41 16.79
N ARG A 509 -26.94 1.09 16.94
CA ARG A 509 -27.73 1.56 18.09
C ARG A 509 -27.08 1.18 19.43
N GLN A 510 -26.65 -0.07 19.57
CA GLN A 510 -25.98 -0.55 20.78
C GLN A 510 -24.65 0.17 21.04
N GLY A 511 -23.94 0.56 19.98
CA GLY A 511 -22.72 1.38 20.07
C GLY A 511 -22.95 2.75 20.71
N ILE A 512 -24.02 3.47 20.33
CA ILE A 512 -24.41 4.73 20.99
C ILE A 512 -24.79 4.49 22.46
N ILE A 513 -25.56 3.44 22.75
CA ILE A 513 -25.99 3.09 24.11
C ILE A 513 -24.76 2.85 25.01
N ASN A 514 -23.87 1.96 24.58
CA ASN A 514 -22.71 1.56 25.36
C ASN A 514 -21.62 2.65 25.39
N GLY A 515 -21.49 3.44 24.33
CA GLY A 515 -20.51 4.52 24.22
C GLY A 515 -20.84 5.74 25.07
N THR A 516 -22.12 5.94 25.39
CA THR A 516 -22.61 7.05 26.22
C THR A 516 -22.92 6.65 27.67
N ASP A 517 -22.78 5.37 28.03
CA ASP A 517 -23.00 4.87 29.39
C ASP A 517 -21.73 4.96 30.25
N PRO A 518 -21.67 5.82 31.29
CA PRO A 518 -20.49 5.96 32.15
C PRO A 518 -20.11 4.70 32.93
N GLU A 519 -21.05 3.76 33.10
CA GLU A 519 -20.80 2.48 33.79
C GLU A 519 -20.25 1.41 32.85
N HIS A 520 -20.29 1.62 31.53
CA HIS A 520 -19.84 0.63 30.55
C HIS A 520 -18.31 0.70 30.35
N PRO A 521 -17.59 -0.44 30.26
CA PRO A 521 -16.14 -0.46 30.08
C PRO A 521 -15.62 0.23 28.80
N GLU A 522 -16.50 0.40 27.81
CA GLU A 522 -16.18 1.07 26.55
C GLU A 522 -16.84 2.46 26.42
N PHE A 523 -17.17 3.11 27.54
CA PHE A 523 -17.58 4.51 27.59
C PHE A 523 -16.60 5.39 26.82
N TRP A 524 -17.10 6.35 26.04
CA TRP A 524 -16.26 7.25 25.24
C TRP A 524 -15.45 8.24 26.07
N GLY A 525 -15.76 8.38 27.36
CA GLY A 525 -15.16 9.35 28.25
C GLY A 525 -15.92 10.67 28.27
N ASP A 526 -15.71 11.42 29.35
CA ASP A 526 -16.16 12.80 29.44
C ASP A 526 -15.42 13.65 28.41
N ILE A 527 -16.13 14.54 27.74
CA ILE A 527 -15.48 15.46 26.81
C ILE A 527 -14.72 16.56 27.57
N GLU A 528 -13.55 16.88 27.05
CA GLU A 528 -12.72 18.00 27.49
C GLU A 528 -12.88 19.22 26.57
N ASP A 529 -12.31 20.35 26.96
CA ASP A 529 -12.23 21.51 26.08
C ASP A 529 -11.41 21.17 24.82
N MET A 530 -11.91 21.55 23.64
CA MET A 530 -11.22 21.34 22.35
C MET A 530 -11.04 19.86 21.93
N ASP A 531 -11.87 18.96 22.46
CA ASP A 531 -11.82 17.52 22.20
C ASP A 531 -12.29 17.13 20.78
N GLN A 532 -11.66 16.11 20.19
CA GLN A 532 -12.10 15.56 18.90
C GLN A 532 -13.51 14.96 18.98
N ARG A 533 -13.91 14.39 20.12
CA ARG A 533 -15.25 13.80 20.33
C ARG A 533 -16.37 14.79 20.03
N MET A 534 -16.15 16.08 20.26
CA MET A 534 -17.11 17.14 19.95
C MET A 534 -17.44 17.23 18.46
N VAL A 535 -16.49 16.92 17.57
CA VAL A 535 -16.71 16.87 16.13
C VAL A 535 -17.63 15.69 15.80
N GLU A 536 -17.39 14.56 16.44
CA GLU A 536 -18.10 13.31 16.20
C GLU A 536 -19.52 13.31 16.80
N MET A 537 -19.84 14.23 17.72
CA MET A 537 -21.21 14.48 18.20
C MET A 537 -22.15 14.98 17.09
N CYS A 538 -21.63 15.61 16.05
CA CYS A 538 -22.44 16.13 14.95
C CYS A 538 -23.11 15.04 14.10
N PRO A 539 -22.39 14.04 13.54
CA PRO A 539 -23.03 12.92 12.87
C PRO A 539 -23.98 12.13 13.79
N ILE A 540 -23.68 12.03 15.09
CA ILE A 540 -24.59 11.39 16.06
C ILE A 540 -25.88 12.21 16.19
N GLY A 541 -25.77 13.53 16.39
CA GLY A 541 -26.93 14.44 16.44
C GLY A 541 -27.77 14.41 15.17
N PHE A 542 -27.12 14.35 14.00
CA PHE A 542 -27.81 14.14 12.71
C PHE A 542 -28.54 12.79 12.66
N ALA A 543 -27.90 11.70 13.10
CA ALA A 543 -28.51 10.37 13.10
C ALA A 543 -29.75 10.31 14.00
N LEU A 544 -29.69 10.93 15.18
CA LEU A 544 -30.83 11.07 16.09
C LEU A 544 -31.97 11.89 15.47
N ALA A 545 -31.65 12.93 14.68
CA ALA A 545 -32.66 13.78 14.06
C ALA A 545 -33.34 13.13 12.83
N VAL A 546 -32.59 12.34 12.05
CA VAL A 546 -33.04 11.80 10.74
C VAL A 546 -33.60 10.38 10.86
N ALA A 547 -33.07 9.55 11.75
CA ALA A 547 -33.53 8.19 11.97
C ALA A 547 -33.86 7.90 13.46
N PRO A 548 -34.74 8.70 14.11
CA PRO A 548 -35.08 8.54 15.52
C PRO A 548 -35.71 7.17 15.83
N HIS A 549 -36.48 6.63 14.88
CA HIS A 549 -37.12 5.31 14.98
C HIS A 549 -36.12 4.15 15.18
N VAL A 550 -34.84 4.34 14.80
CA VAL A 550 -33.76 3.39 15.08
C VAL A 550 -32.93 3.85 16.27
N PHE A 551 -32.48 5.10 16.30
CA PHE A 551 -31.43 5.51 17.25
C PHE A 551 -31.96 6.13 18.57
N TRP A 552 -33.23 6.50 18.67
CA TRP A 552 -33.79 7.18 19.83
C TRP A 552 -35.05 6.51 20.41
N ASP A 553 -36.06 6.25 19.59
CA ASP A 553 -37.36 5.73 20.03
C ASP A 553 -37.24 4.37 20.75
N PRO A 554 -36.36 3.43 20.32
CA PRO A 554 -36.20 2.14 21.00
C PRO A 554 -35.43 2.19 22.32
N LEU A 555 -34.87 3.35 22.70
CA LEU A 555 -34.06 3.48 23.92
C LEU A 555 -34.92 3.41 25.19
N THR A 556 -34.35 2.91 26.29
CA THR A 556 -34.96 3.05 27.62
C THR A 556 -34.81 4.47 28.15
N GLU A 557 -35.50 4.81 29.23
CA GLU A 557 -35.37 6.13 29.88
C GLU A 557 -33.92 6.41 30.31
N LYS A 558 -33.28 5.48 31.03
CA LYS A 558 -31.85 5.59 31.40
C LYS A 558 -30.93 5.76 30.19
N GLN A 559 -31.19 5.04 29.10
CA GLN A 559 -30.39 5.16 27.87
C GLN A 559 -30.56 6.54 27.22
N ARG A 560 -31.78 7.08 27.17
CA ARG A 560 -32.03 8.45 26.69
C ARG A 560 -31.35 9.49 27.56
N GLU A 561 -31.37 9.31 28.89
CA GLU A 561 -30.67 10.19 29.83
C GLU A 561 -29.16 10.18 29.59
N ASN A 562 -28.54 9.00 29.44
CA ASN A 562 -27.11 8.86 29.16
C ASN A 562 -26.70 9.52 27.83
N VAL A 563 -27.41 9.21 26.74
CA VAL A 563 -27.16 9.81 25.41
C VAL A 563 -27.38 11.33 25.46
N GLY A 564 -28.46 11.76 26.11
CA GLY A 564 -28.81 13.16 26.29
C GLY A 564 -27.74 13.93 27.05
N SER A 565 -27.29 13.39 28.19
CA SER A 565 -26.27 13.99 29.04
C SER A 565 -24.93 14.10 28.32
N TRP A 566 -24.50 13.03 27.64
CA TRP A 566 -23.24 13.02 26.91
C TRP A 566 -23.23 14.07 25.78
N LEU A 567 -24.29 14.15 24.97
CA LEU A 567 -24.39 15.18 23.93
C LEU A 567 -24.56 16.60 24.50
N ALA A 568 -25.35 16.80 25.55
CA ALA A 568 -25.57 18.12 26.14
C ALA A 568 -24.33 18.69 26.83
N SER A 569 -23.38 17.84 27.25
CA SER A 569 -22.13 18.26 27.89
C SER A 569 -21.31 19.24 27.04
N ILE A 570 -21.44 19.20 25.70
CA ILE A 570 -20.75 20.12 24.77
C ILE A 570 -21.09 21.60 25.00
N ASN A 571 -22.24 21.88 25.63
CA ASN A 571 -22.70 23.24 25.92
C ASN A 571 -21.89 23.93 27.02
N ALA A 572 -21.17 23.16 27.83
CA ALA A 572 -20.36 23.64 28.95
C ALA A 572 -18.85 23.70 28.65
N ARG A 573 -18.43 23.35 27.43
CA ARG A 573 -17.02 23.26 27.04
C ARG A 573 -16.61 24.31 26.02
N GLU A 574 -15.33 24.66 26.03
CA GLU A 574 -14.72 25.55 25.04
C GLU A 574 -14.53 24.84 23.69
N MET A 575 -14.86 25.55 22.60
CA MET A 575 -14.78 25.06 21.23
C MET A 575 -13.70 25.83 20.45
N PRO A 576 -12.96 25.18 19.53
CA PRO A 576 -11.85 25.86 18.85
C PRO A 576 -12.20 27.06 17.97
N ASN A 577 -11.21 27.93 17.77
CA ASN A 577 -11.30 29.21 17.06
C ASN A 577 -11.08 29.12 15.52
N THR A 578 -11.51 28.07 14.82
CA THR A 578 -11.98 28.04 13.38
C THR A 578 -12.71 26.72 13.18
N ASN A 579 -13.58 26.56 12.15
CA ASN A 579 -14.41 25.36 12.03
C ASN A 579 -13.54 24.08 12.06
N TRP A 580 -12.24 24.20 11.72
CA TRP A 580 -11.18 23.20 11.92
C TRP A 580 -9.88 23.72 12.60
N TYR A 581 -9.90 24.64 13.58
CA TYR A 581 -8.64 25.06 14.23
C TYR A 581 -8.08 23.96 15.11
N VAL A 582 -7.17 23.20 14.54
CA VAL A 582 -6.40 22.14 15.15
C VAL A 582 -5.16 22.81 15.75
N MET A 583 -5.18 23.05 17.07
CA MET A 583 -4.10 23.14 18.09
C MET A 583 -2.60 23.20 17.66
N ALA A 584 -2.23 23.87 16.57
CA ALA A 584 -0.84 23.95 16.10
C ALA A 584 -0.02 25.02 16.82
N LEU A 585 -0.65 26.08 17.35
CA LEU A 585 0.10 27.22 17.87
C LEU A 585 0.47 27.12 19.36
N ARG A 586 -0.31 26.46 20.21
CA ARG A 586 -0.02 26.48 21.67
C ARG A 586 1.22 25.67 22.04
N MET A 587 1.56 24.62 21.26
CA MET A 587 2.73 23.77 21.54
C MET A 587 4.03 24.28 20.90
N MET A 588 3.99 24.86 19.68
CA MET A 588 5.21 25.41 19.05
C MET A 588 5.60 26.79 19.59
N VAL A 589 4.65 27.65 19.95
CA VAL A 589 4.98 28.97 20.51
C VAL A 589 5.56 28.86 21.93
N PHE A 590 5.18 27.85 22.71
CA PHE A 590 5.77 27.62 24.04
C PHE A 590 7.24 27.15 23.99
N CYS A 591 7.66 26.49 22.91
CA CYS A 591 9.06 26.08 22.73
C CYS A 591 9.93 27.14 22.03
N TRP A 592 9.35 28.09 21.29
CA TRP A 592 10.13 29.10 20.55
C TRP A 592 10.12 30.48 21.21
N CYS A 593 9.03 30.90 21.86
CA CYS A 593 8.94 32.22 22.48
C CYS A 593 9.34 32.21 23.96
N GLY A 594 10.55 31.75 24.25
CA GLY A 594 11.30 32.32 25.37
C GLY A 594 11.84 33.67 24.92
N LEU A 595 11.03 34.73 24.95
CA LEU A 595 11.41 36.15 25.04
C LEU A 595 10.21 37.07 24.73
N ASN A 596 9.81 37.85 25.74
CA ASN A 596 9.13 39.16 25.72
C ASN A 596 8.41 39.62 24.44
N GLY A 597 7.08 39.68 24.51
CA GLY A 597 6.28 40.47 23.58
C GLY A 597 4.79 40.21 23.72
N SER A 598 4.10 41.09 24.44
CA SER A 598 2.64 41.20 24.49
C SER A 598 2.09 41.50 23.10
N ALA A 599 1.72 40.47 22.35
CA ALA A 599 0.88 40.60 21.17
C ALA A 599 -0.54 40.18 21.55
N ASN A 600 -1.42 41.15 21.75
CA ASN A 600 -2.87 40.96 21.77
C ASN A 600 -3.28 40.49 20.37
N TYR A 601 -3.44 39.18 20.21
CA TYR A 601 -4.18 38.62 19.08
C TYR A 601 -5.65 38.57 19.52
N ASP A 602 -6.53 39.25 18.78
CA ASP A 602 -7.98 39.05 18.88
C ASP A 602 -8.27 37.59 18.52
N TRP A 603 -8.65 36.79 19.52
CA TRP A 603 -9.01 35.38 19.39
C TRP A 603 -10.51 35.21 19.58
N ASP A 604 -11.32 35.59 18.59
CA ASP A 604 -12.75 35.27 18.61
C ASP A 604 -12.97 33.77 18.27
N ASP A 605 -14.07 33.17 18.75
CA ASP A 605 -14.41 31.73 18.80
C ASP A 605 -14.99 31.16 17.50
N TYR A 606 -14.75 29.89 17.11
CA TYR A 606 -15.20 29.43 15.78
C TYR A 606 -15.33 27.87 15.56
N ARG A 607 -15.97 27.04 16.41
CA ARG A 607 -16.39 25.65 16.04
C ARG A 607 -17.80 25.32 16.50
N LEU A 608 -18.78 25.77 15.73
CA LEU A 608 -20.13 25.98 16.25
C LEU A 608 -21.15 25.00 15.62
N TRP A 609 -20.91 24.56 14.38
CA TRP A 609 -21.80 23.62 13.70
C TRP A 609 -21.98 22.29 14.45
N PHE A 610 -20.90 21.76 15.04
CA PHE A 610 -20.97 20.45 15.69
C PHE A 610 -21.84 20.49 16.96
N ARG A 611 -21.73 21.57 17.75
CA ARG A 611 -22.59 21.84 18.91
C ARG A 611 -24.03 22.10 18.50
N VAL A 612 -24.26 22.84 17.41
CA VAL A 612 -25.59 23.06 16.85
C VAL A 612 -26.27 21.73 16.52
N PHE A 613 -25.60 20.82 15.80
CA PHE A 613 -26.20 19.53 15.41
C PHE A 613 -26.41 18.57 16.59
N ALA A 614 -25.53 18.58 17.59
CA ALA A 614 -25.76 17.86 18.83
C ALA A 614 -27.07 18.31 19.50
N ASN A 615 -27.28 19.62 19.65
CA ASN A 615 -28.50 20.18 20.23
C ASN A 615 -29.74 19.99 19.33
N LEU A 616 -29.60 20.05 18.00
CA LEU A 616 -30.71 19.78 17.08
C LEU A 616 -31.20 18.32 17.20
N GLY A 617 -30.27 17.37 17.31
CA GLY A 617 -30.60 15.96 17.56
C GLY A 617 -31.38 15.78 18.86
N LEU A 618 -30.95 16.43 19.94
CA LEU A 618 -31.66 16.42 21.24
C LEU A 618 -33.04 17.06 21.14
N ARG A 619 -33.13 18.25 20.53
CA ARG A 619 -34.40 18.99 20.36
C ARG A 619 -35.43 18.19 19.59
N LYS A 620 -35.04 17.58 18.46
CA LYS A 620 -35.94 16.82 17.59
C LYS A 620 -36.63 15.67 18.34
N ASN A 621 -35.95 15.17 19.35
CA ASN A 621 -36.33 14.01 20.16
C ASN A 621 -36.92 14.39 21.54
N GLY A 622 -37.12 15.69 21.81
CA GLY A 622 -37.70 16.17 23.06
C GLY A 622 -36.78 16.08 24.30
N ALA A 623 -35.48 15.85 24.10
CA ALA A 623 -34.49 15.84 25.17
C ALA A 623 -34.06 17.26 25.58
N GLU A 624 -33.39 17.40 26.72
CA GLU A 624 -32.83 18.68 27.16
C GLU A 624 -31.76 19.19 26.18
N TYR A 625 -31.87 20.45 25.76
CA TYR A 625 -30.96 21.09 24.82
C TYR A 625 -30.85 22.59 25.15
N SER A 626 -29.85 23.27 24.59
CA SER A 626 -29.66 24.71 24.79
C SER A 626 -29.93 25.51 23.53
N LEU A 627 -31.12 26.15 23.48
CA LEU A 627 -31.47 27.07 22.38
C LEU A 627 -30.56 28.29 22.35
N SER A 628 -30.23 28.88 23.52
CA SER A 628 -29.35 30.04 23.59
C SER A 628 -27.94 29.76 23.06
N ARG A 629 -27.44 28.53 23.23
CA ARG A 629 -26.19 28.09 22.60
C ARG A 629 -26.33 27.95 21.10
N ILE A 630 -27.42 27.36 20.59
CA ILE A 630 -27.68 27.32 19.15
C ILE A 630 -27.68 28.75 18.57
N GLU A 631 -28.44 29.66 19.15
CA GLU A 631 -28.57 31.03 18.65
C GLU A 631 -27.22 31.76 18.59
N ALA A 632 -26.46 31.73 19.69
CA ALA A 632 -25.14 32.35 19.77
C ALA A 632 -24.15 31.76 18.73
N ASP A 633 -24.19 30.44 18.57
CA ASP A 633 -23.37 29.71 17.62
C ASP A 633 -23.69 30.10 16.17
N MET A 634 -24.99 30.18 15.86
CA MET A 634 -25.46 30.50 14.52
C MET A 634 -25.22 31.97 14.15
N ASP A 635 -25.39 32.90 15.09
CA ASP A 635 -25.06 34.33 14.88
C ASP A 635 -23.60 34.52 14.50
N HIS A 636 -22.71 33.78 15.15
CA HIS A 636 -21.30 33.81 14.82
C HIS A 636 -21.00 33.11 13.49
N LEU A 637 -21.58 31.93 13.22
CA LEU A 637 -21.41 31.22 11.93
C LEU A 637 -21.84 32.06 10.74
N ASP A 638 -22.85 32.92 10.91
CA ASP A 638 -23.32 33.83 9.87
C ASP A 638 -22.24 34.86 9.45
N THR A 639 -21.24 35.12 10.29
CA THR A 639 -20.12 36.02 9.98
C THR A 639 -19.16 35.45 8.93
N PHE A 640 -19.18 34.15 8.67
CA PHE A 640 -18.27 33.50 7.69
C PHE A 640 -18.71 33.72 6.26
N HIS A 641 -19.94 34.18 6.05
CA HIS A 641 -20.45 34.48 4.73
C HIS A 641 -19.69 35.66 4.11
N VAL A 642 -19.21 35.47 2.88
CA VAL A 642 -18.49 36.52 2.13
C VAL A 642 -19.38 37.12 1.05
N GLY A 643 -20.13 36.28 0.32
CA GLY A 643 -21.06 36.70 -0.73
C GLY A 643 -21.20 35.66 -1.83
N GLY A 644 -22.26 35.79 -2.66
CA GLY A 644 -22.55 34.85 -3.76
C GLY A 644 -22.71 33.41 -3.29
N GLY A 645 -23.28 33.22 -2.10
CA GLY A 645 -23.33 31.92 -1.43
C GLY A 645 -22.01 31.41 -0.82
N TRP A 646 -20.85 32.01 -1.10
CA TRP A 646 -19.56 31.53 -0.57
C TRP A 646 -19.34 31.91 0.90
N SER A 647 -18.71 30.98 1.64
CA SER A 647 -18.25 31.18 3.01
C SER A 647 -16.74 30.94 3.13
N ASN A 648 -16.08 31.75 3.95
CA ASN A 648 -14.66 31.66 4.23
C ASN A 648 -14.41 30.95 5.57
N ASP A 649 -13.57 29.92 5.58
CA ASP A 649 -13.15 29.29 6.84
C ASP A 649 -11.89 29.97 7.39
N GLY A 650 -12.09 31.00 8.21
CA GLY A 650 -11.03 31.70 8.91
C GLY A 650 -11.07 33.23 8.74
N PRO A 651 -10.01 33.93 9.19
CA PRO A 651 -9.98 35.38 9.19
C PRO A 651 -10.14 36.00 7.80
N LYS A 652 -10.83 37.14 7.70
CA LYS A 652 -11.10 37.86 6.43
C LYS A 652 -9.86 38.15 5.57
N ARG A 653 -8.67 38.19 6.19
CA ARG A 653 -7.38 38.40 5.50
C ARG A 653 -6.87 37.21 4.68
N HIS A 654 -7.47 36.03 4.80
CA HIS A 654 -7.13 34.85 3.99
C HIS A 654 -8.37 34.39 3.22
N HIS A 655 -8.18 33.99 1.96
CA HIS A 655 -9.23 33.38 1.15
C HIS A 655 -9.07 31.86 1.21
N GLN A 656 -9.94 31.21 1.98
CA GLN A 656 -9.98 29.76 2.15
C GLN A 656 -11.38 29.25 1.78
N MET A 657 -11.60 29.12 0.47
CA MET A 657 -12.85 28.71 -0.15
C MET A 657 -12.64 27.41 -0.95
N ASP A 658 -12.53 26.31 -0.23
CA ASP A 658 -12.30 24.97 -0.77
C ASP A 658 -13.54 24.07 -0.56
N TYR A 659 -13.42 22.79 -0.91
CA TYR A 659 -14.51 21.85 -0.70
C TYR A 659 -14.91 21.68 0.77
N TYR A 660 -14.05 22.05 1.72
CA TYR A 660 -14.44 22.01 3.12
C TYR A 660 -15.51 23.07 3.43
N SER A 661 -15.31 24.31 2.99
CA SER A 661 -16.33 25.35 3.18
C SER A 661 -17.56 25.15 2.26
N GLY A 662 -17.37 24.59 1.07
CA GLY A 662 -18.44 24.41 0.09
C GLY A 662 -19.26 23.11 0.20
N SER A 663 -18.63 21.95 0.35
CA SER A 663 -19.32 20.66 0.17
C SER A 663 -19.23 19.71 1.37
N PHE A 664 -18.20 19.85 2.22
CA PHE A 664 -18.00 18.94 3.36
C PHE A 664 -18.65 19.46 4.65
N ALA A 665 -18.69 20.78 4.85
CA ALA A 665 -19.11 21.34 6.13
C ALA A 665 -19.96 22.61 6.03
N ILE A 666 -19.43 23.79 5.71
CA ILE A 666 -20.18 25.04 6.01
C ILE A 666 -21.48 25.12 5.21
N GLN A 667 -21.40 25.15 3.88
CA GLN A 667 -22.58 25.20 3.03
C GLN A 667 -23.44 23.93 3.15
N PHE A 668 -22.83 22.75 3.31
CA PHE A 668 -23.54 21.49 3.52
C PHE A 668 -24.39 21.50 4.81
N LEU A 669 -23.81 21.92 5.94
CA LEU A 669 -24.47 21.97 7.24
C LEU A 669 -25.49 23.12 7.32
N GLN A 670 -25.27 24.23 6.60
CA GLN A 670 -26.31 25.27 6.42
C GLN A 670 -27.57 24.68 5.79
N LEU A 671 -27.44 23.84 4.77
CA LEU A 671 -28.58 23.19 4.11
C LEU A 671 -29.29 22.22 5.05
N LEU A 672 -28.54 21.33 5.72
CA LEU A 672 -29.13 20.42 6.70
C LEU A 672 -29.84 21.18 7.85
N TYR A 673 -29.22 22.25 8.37
CA TYR A 673 -29.83 23.12 9.37
C TYR A 673 -31.13 23.72 8.88
N SER A 674 -31.15 24.24 7.64
CA SER A 674 -32.35 24.86 7.07
C SER A 674 -33.56 23.92 7.06
N LYS A 675 -33.34 22.61 6.97
CA LYS A 675 -34.39 21.59 7.04
C LYS A 675 -34.74 21.18 8.47
N LEU A 676 -33.76 21.06 9.36
CA LEU A 676 -33.96 20.57 10.72
C LEU A 676 -34.45 21.66 11.71
N ALA A 677 -34.34 22.92 11.31
CA ALA A 677 -34.71 24.08 12.11
C ALA A 677 -35.81 24.96 11.48
N ASP A 678 -36.43 24.56 10.37
CA ASP A 678 -37.46 25.37 9.69
C ASP A 678 -38.69 25.66 10.55
N ASP A 679 -38.96 24.83 11.56
CA ASP A 679 -40.06 24.99 12.51
C ASP A 679 -39.83 26.08 13.56
N PHE A 680 -38.59 26.51 13.80
CA PHE A 680 -38.28 27.53 14.83
C PHE A 680 -37.33 28.66 14.38
N ASP A 681 -36.59 28.48 13.29
CA ASP A 681 -35.64 29.46 12.72
C ASP A 681 -35.80 29.56 11.19
N LEU A 682 -37.04 29.78 10.76
CA LEU A 682 -37.42 29.83 9.34
C LEU A 682 -36.68 30.93 8.57
N GLU A 683 -36.42 32.09 9.19
CA GLU A 683 -35.76 33.21 8.51
C GLU A 683 -34.32 32.86 8.12
N ARG A 684 -33.55 32.26 9.03
CA ARG A 684 -32.19 31.82 8.75
C ARG A 684 -32.19 30.62 7.78
N ALA A 685 -33.16 29.72 7.91
CA ALA A 685 -33.35 28.61 6.97
C ALA A 685 -33.52 29.10 5.52
N GLU A 686 -34.43 30.04 5.27
CA GLU A 686 -34.64 30.62 3.94
C GLU A 686 -33.40 31.37 3.43
N ARG A 687 -32.70 32.09 4.31
CA ARG A 687 -31.43 32.76 3.99
C ARG A 687 -30.38 31.76 3.50
N TYR A 688 -30.31 30.58 4.10
CA TYR A 688 -29.37 29.53 3.70
C TYR A 688 -29.77 28.85 2.39
N ARG A 689 -31.06 28.58 2.17
CA ARG A 689 -31.56 28.12 0.87
C ARG A 689 -31.26 29.11 -0.25
N GLN A 690 -31.37 30.42 0.03
CA GLN A 690 -30.99 31.48 -0.91
C GLN A 690 -29.49 31.51 -1.20
N ARG A 691 -28.63 31.43 -0.17
CA ARG A 691 -27.16 31.35 -0.34
C ARG A 691 -26.78 30.14 -1.18
N ALA A 692 -27.41 28.99 -0.95
CA ALA A 692 -27.15 27.77 -1.72
C ALA A 692 -27.53 27.91 -3.20
N ARG A 693 -28.62 28.63 -3.53
CA ARG A 693 -28.99 28.96 -4.92
C ARG A 693 -27.92 29.78 -5.64
N GLU A 694 -27.29 30.72 -4.94
CA GLU A 694 -26.19 31.50 -5.51
C GLU A 694 -24.93 30.64 -5.67
N PHE A 695 -24.57 29.87 -4.64
CA PHE A 695 -23.40 29.01 -4.64
C PHE A 695 -23.47 27.92 -5.73
N ALA A 696 -24.65 27.33 -5.96
CA ALA A 696 -24.86 26.28 -6.96
C ALA A 696 -24.45 26.71 -8.39
N LYS A 697 -24.64 28.00 -8.73
CA LYS A 697 -24.27 28.56 -10.04
C LYS A 697 -22.76 28.56 -10.27
N ASP A 698 -21.97 28.76 -9.23
CA ASP A 698 -20.51 28.71 -9.31
C ASP A 698 -20.00 27.26 -9.17
N PHE A 699 -20.56 26.51 -8.21
CA PHE A 699 -20.04 25.20 -7.83
C PHE A 699 -20.24 24.13 -8.90
N VAL A 700 -21.23 24.29 -9.81
CA VAL A 700 -21.41 23.38 -10.96
C VAL A 700 -20.16 23.29 -11.84
N HIS A 701 -19.36 24.35 -11.90
CA HIS A 701 -18.14 24.41 -12.72
C HIS A 701 -16.95 23.63 -12.13
N TYR A 702 -17.06 23.10 -10.92
CA TYR A 702 -16.01 22.27 -10.28
C TYR A 702 -16.04 20.80 -10.73
N PHE A 703 -17.04 20.41 -11.53
CA PHE A 703 -17.24 19.04 -11.98
C PHE A 703 -17.10 18.92 -13.49
N ASP A 704 -16.36 17.91 -13.92
CA ASP A 704 -16.29 17.49 -15.32
C ASP A 704 -17.64 16.86 -15.76
N PRO A 705 -18.05 17.00 -17.03
CA PRO A 705 -19.26 16.37 -17.55
C PRO A 705 -19.36 14.87 -17.30
N ASN A 706 -18.24 14.15 -17.18
CA ASN A 706 -18.21 12.70 -16.91
C ASN A 706 -18.22 12.35 -15.41
N GLY A 707 -18.18 13.34 -14.51
CA GLY A 707 -18.35 13.16 -13.07
C GLY A 707 -17.09 13.35 -12.23
N SER A 708 -15.88 13.43 -12.81
CA SER A 708 -14.68 13.77 -12.04
C SER A 708 -14.78 15.18 -11.47
N ALA A 709 -14.38 15.39 -10.21
CA ALA A 709 -14.28 16.72 -9.63
C ALA A 709 -12.86 17.26 -9.79
N ILE A 710 -12.69 18.59 -9.82
CA ILE A 710 -11.36 19.21 -9.87
C ILE A 710 -10.76 19.19 -8.46
N PRO A 711 -9.74 18.37 -8.15
CA PRO A 711 -9.17 18.31 -6.80
C PRO A 711 -8.43 19.60 -6.48
N PHE A 712 -8.78 20.22 -5.36
CA PHE A 712 -8.23 21.50 -4.91
C PHE A 712 -8.41 21.67 -3.40
N GLY A 713 -7.40 22.21 -2.71
CA GLY A 713 -7.45 22.49 -1.28
C GLY A 713 -7.19 21.29 -0.38
N ARG A 714 -7.54 21.43 0.90
CA ARG A 714 -7.34 20.43 1.97
C ARG A 714 -8.44 19.36 2.01
N SER A 715 -8.23 18.33 2.83
CA SER A 715 -9.24 17.31 3.13
C SER A 715 -9.69 16.50 1.91
N MET A 716 -8.83 16.39 0.89
CA MET A 716 -9.12 15.61 -0.32
C MET A 716 -9.30 14.11 -0.02
N THR A 717 -8.85 13.64 1.15
CA THR A 717 -9.10 12.27 1.64
C THR A 717 -10.58 11.92 1.83
N TYR A 718 -11.49 12.92 1.80
CA TYR A 718 -12.94 12.69 1.89
C TYR A 718 -13.57 12.31 0.54
N ARG A 719 -12.79 12.36 -0.55
CA ARG A 719 -13.13 11.79 -1.87
C ARG A 719 -14.49 12.25 -2.41
N PHE A 720 -15.46 11.34 -2.49
CA PHE A 720 -16.77 11.60 -3.04
C PHE A 720 -17.68 12.47 -2.18
N ALA A 721 -17.24 12.86 -0.96
CA ALA A 721 -17.85 13.98 -0.24
C ALA A 721 -17.89 15.27 -1.06
N MET A 722 -17.08 15.40 -2.14
CA MET A 722 -17.06 16.58 -3.01
C MET A 722 -18.44 16.89 -3.58
N VAL A 723 -19.30 15.87 -3.74
CA VAL A 723 -20.66 16.03 -4.26
C VAL A 723 -21.72 16.24 -3.17
N GLY A 724 -21.34 16.23 -1.89
CA GLY A 724 -22.25 16.31 -0.74
C GLY A 724 -23.23 17.48 -0.80
N PHE A 725 -22.77 18.66 -1.20
CA PHE A 725 -23.62 19.85 -1.41
C PHE A 725 -24.84 19.56 -2.28
N TRP A 726 -24.67 18.85 -3.41
CA TRP A 726 -25.76 18.54 -4.34
C TRP A 726 -26.83 17.65 -3.73
N GLY A 727 -26.43 16.75 -2.83
CA GLY A 727 -27.37 15.93 -2.09
C GLY A 727 -28.09 16.70 -0.98
N ALA A 728 -27.38 17.59 -0.30
CA ALA A 728 -27.96 18.47 0.71
C ALA A 728 -28.98 19.46 0.12
N LEU A 729 -28.83 19.89 -1.15
CA LEU A 729 -29.85 20.69 -1.85
C LEU A 729 -31.20 19.97 -1.90
N GLY A 730 -31.18 18.68 -2.20
CA GLY A 730 -32.37 17.82 -2.18
C GLY A 730 -32.95 17.70 -0.77
N PHE A 731 -32.11 17.40 0.23
CA PHE A 731 -32.54 17.31 1.62
C PHE A 731 -33.22 18.57 2.16
N ALA A 732 -32.75 19.73 1.72
CA ALA A 732 -33.23 21.04 2.16
C ALA A 732 -34.39 21.60 1.33
N ASP A 733 -34.91 20.85 0.35
CA ASP A 733 -35.97 21.27 -0.58
C ASP A 733 -35.66 22.60 -1.28
N VAL A 734 -34.41 22.80 -1.71
CA VAL A 734 -34.00 24.06 -2.34
C VAL A 734 -34.56 24.15 -3.76
N GLU A 735 -35.21 25.27 -4.07
CA GLU A 735 -35.57 25.63 -5.44
C GLU A 735 -34.31 25.80 -6.29
N LEU A 736 -34.20 25.06 -7.39
CA LEU A 736 -33.00 25.06 -8.21
C LEU A 736 -32.94 26.30 -9.12
N PRO A 737 -31.80 27.00 -9.19
CA PRO A 737 -31.63 28.10 -10.12
C PRO A 737 -31.41 27.57 -11.54
N GLU A 738 -31.97 28.24 -12.55
CA GLU A 738 -31.64 27.93 -13.95
C GLU A 738 -30.11 28.06 -14.21
N PRO A 739 -29.51 27.18 -15.04
CA PRO A 739 -30.14 26.12 -15.85
C PRO A 739 -30.24 24.75 -15.13
N LEU A 740 -30.09 24.70 -13.80
CA LEU A 740 -30.10 23.45 -13.05
C LEU A 740 -31.52 22.91 -12.88
N THR A 741 -31.70 21.64 -13.24
CA THR A 741 -32.91 20.86 -12.98
C THR A 741 -32.60 19.71 -12.03
N TRP A 742 -33.62 19.06 -11.48
CA TRP A 742 -33.40 17.86 -10.65
C TRP A 742 -32.75 16.72 -11.43
N GLY A 743 -33.03 16.59 -12.74
CA GLY A 743 -32.35 15.64 -13.61
C GLY A 743 -30.86 15.92 -13.77
N VAL A 744 -30.48 17.21 -13.88
CA VAL A 744 -29.08 17.65 -13.91
C VAL A 744 -28.38 17.37 -12.58
N VAL A 745 -29.00 17.76 -11.46
CA VAL A 745 -28.43 17.57 -10.11
C VAL A 745 -28.26 16.09 -9.79
N ARG A 746 -29.26 15.26 -10.09
CA ARG A 746 -29.16 13.79 -10.02
C ARG A 746 -28.01 13.28 -10.88
N GLY A 747 -27.89 13.78 -12.10
CA GLY A 747 -26.81 13.42 -13.01
C GLY A 747 -25.42 13.75 -12.48
N ILE A 748 -25.22 14.92 -11.87
CA ILE A 748 -23.95 15.31 -11.24
C ILE A 748 -23.58 14.31 -10.14
N VAL A 749 -24.51 14.01 -9.23
CA VAL A 749 -24.29 13.05 -8.13
C VAL A 749 -23.95 11.66 -8.67
N LEU A 750 -24.79 11.10 -9.54
CA LEU A 750 -24.62 9.73 -10.01
C LEU A 750 -23.38 9.55 -10.91
N ARG A 751 -23.06 10.52 -11.78
CA ARG A 751 -21.80 10.50 -12.55
C ARG A 751 -20.58 10.56 -11.64
N HIS A 752 -20.64 11.34 -10.56
CA HIS A 752 -19.53 11.40 -9.60
C HIS A 752 -19.28 10.05 -8.94
N PHE A 753 -20.33 9.36 -8.48
CA PHE A 753 -20.20 8.00 -7.96
C PHE A 753 -19.69 7.00 -9.00
N ARG A 754 -20.17 7.09 -10.26
CA ARG A 754 -19.65 6.25 -11.35
C ARG A 754 -18.18 6.51 -11.65
N TRP A 755 -17.70 7.75 -11.51
CA TRP A 755 -16.27 8.02 -11.63
C TRP A 755 -15.50 7.39 -10.47
N TRP A 756 -15.96 7.57 -9.23
CA TRP A 756 -15.30 6.97 -8.06
C TRP A 756 -15.34 5.45 -8.02
N SER A 757 -16.36 4.82 -8.61
CA SER A 757 -16.44 3.36 -8.71
C SER A 757 -15.30 2.78 -9.57
N THR A 758 -14.72 3.57 -10.48
CA THR A 758 -13.54 3.17 -11.27
C THR A 758 -12.22 3.27 -10.51
N GLN A 759 -12.20 3.93 -9.34
CA GLN A 759 -10.97 4.13 -8.54
C GLN A 759 -10.80 2.96 -7.56
N THR A 760 -10.42 1.79 -8.06
CA THR A 760 -10.36 0.55 -7.26
C THR A 760 -9.31 0.56 -6.15
N ASP A 761 -8.27 1.39 -6.29
CA ASP A 761 -7.12 1.43 -5.37
C ASP A 761 -7.38 2.27 -4.10
N ILE A 762 -8.60 2.80 -3.94
CA ILE A 762 -9.01 3.52 -2.72
C ILE A 762 -9.31 2.59 -1.54
N PHE A 763 -9.44 1.28 -1.78
CA PHE A 763 -9.75 0.29 -0.76
C PHE A 763 -8.50 -0.46 -0.29
N ASN A 764 -8.47 -0.76 1.01
CA ASN A 764 -7.54 -1.73 1.59
C ASN A 764 -8.04 -3.16 1.28
N ASN A 765 -7.18 -4.15 1.52
CA ASN A 765 -7.50 -5.57 1.25
C ASN A 765 -8.69 -6.11 2.05
N ASP A 766 -9.08 -5.43 3.15
CA ASP A 766 -10.24 -5.78 3.97
C ASP A 766 -11.53 -5.05 3.53
N GLY A 767 -11.48 -4.26 2.44
CA GLY A 767 -12.61 -3.48 1.93
C GLY A 767 -12.77 -2.11 2.59
N THR A 768 -11.95 -1.76 3.58
CA THR A 768 -12.01 -0.42 4.20
C THR A 768 -11.36 0.64 3.33
N LEU A 769 -11.75 1.90 3.48
CA LEU A 769 -11.13 3.01 2.76
C LEU A 769 -9.70 3.30 3.26
N SER A 770 -8.76 3.46 2.33
CA SER A 770 -7.38 3.87 2.61
C SER A 770 -7.28 5.39 2.85
N LEU A 771 -6.18 5.87 3.45
CA LEU A 771 -5.84 7.30 3.45
C LEU A 771 -5.18 7.70 2.13
N GLY A 772 -5.71 8.71 1.45
CA GLY A 772 -5.17 9.17 0.17
C GLY A 772 -6.25 9.83 -0.69
N TYR A 773 -6.16 9.71 -2.02
CA TYR A 773 -7.18 10.23 -2.93
C TYR A 773 -7.73 9.10 -3.82
N SER A 774 -7.12 8.86 -4.98
CA SER A 774 -7.46 7.74 -5.88
C SER A 774 -6.76 6.42 -5.52
N TYR A 775 -5.72 6.49 -4.69
CA TYR A 775 -5.01 5.37 -4.08
C TYR A 775 -4.45 5.80 -2.72
N ALA A 776 -3.86 4.86 -1.98
CA ALA A 776 -3.24 5.14 -0.68
C ALA A 776 -2.04 6.12 -0.82
N ASN A 777 -2.14 7.30 -0.20
CA ASN A 777 -1.12 8.35 -0.31
C ASN A 777 -1.04 9.21 0.97
N MET A 778 -0.01 8.95 1.79
CA MET A 778 0.24 9.66 3.05
C MET A 778 0.91 11.05 2.86
N TYR A 779 1.40 11.39 1.67
CA TYR A 779 1.97 12.71 1.42
C TYR A 779 0.87 13.79 1.36
N LEU A 780 -0.33 13.40 0.91
CA LEU A 780 -1.50 14.25 0.86
C LEU A 780 -2.10 14.57 2.23
N THR A 781 -1.96 13.68 3.22
CA THR A 781 -2.70 13.75 4.48
C THR A 781 -2.34 14.97 5.33
N GLU A 782 -3.32 15.46 6.07
CA GLU A 782 -3.15 16.44 7.14
C GLU A 782 -2.84 15.77 8.48
N ASN A 783 -2.31 16.55 9.43
CA ASN A 783 -1.96 16.09 10.78
C ASN A 783 -3.16 15.63 11.64
N TYR A 784 -4.38 15.88 11.16
CA TYR A 784 -5.62 15.48 11.81
C TYR A 784 -6.28 14.27 11.15
N ASN A 785 -5.75 13.76 10.04
CA ASN A 785 -6.35 12.59 9.40
C ASN A 785 -6.00 11.31 10.17
N SER A 786 -7.03 10.63 10.66
CA SER A 786 -6.97 9.27 11.18
C SER A 786 -7.42 8.26 10.10
N PRO A 787 -7.26 6.94 10.30
CA PRO A 787 -7.86 5.91 9.47
C PRO A 787 -9.39 6.04 9.31
N GLY A 788 -10.09 6.66 10.26
CA GLY A 788 -11.53 6.94 10.18
C GLY A 788 -11.87 8.17 9.32
N SER A 789 -10.88 8.99 8.96
CA SER A 789 -11.11 10.24 8.21
C SER A 789 -11.71 10.10 6.81
N PRO A 790 -11.36 9.09 6.01
CA PRO A 790 -12.01 8.87 4.73
C PRO A 790 -13.54 8.75 4.78
N TYR A 791 -14.12 8.29 5.90
CA TYR A 791 -15.57 8.05 6.03
C TYR A 791 -16.42 9.33 6.09
N TRP A 792 -15.81 10.52 6.11
CA TRP A 792 -16.51 11.75 5.73
C TRP A 792 -17.11 11.68 4.32
N CYS A 793 -16.61 10.79 3.47
CA CYS A 793 -17.23 10.45 2.19
C CYS A 793 -18.73 10.13 2.32
N CYS A 794 -19.19 9.63 3.47
CA CYS A 794 -20.59 9.27 3.71
C CYS A 794 -21.57 10.45 3.67
N LEU A 795 -21.10 11.71 3.74
CA LEU A 795 -21.92 12.92 3.50
C LEU A 795 -22.58 12.91 2.11
N SER A 796 -21.95 12.28 1.14
CA SER A 796 -22.47 12.16 -0.23
C SER A 796 -23.73 11.30 -0.36
N PHE A 797 -24.04 10.47 0.64
CA PHE A 797 -25.21 9.59 0.66
C PHE A 797 -26.48 10.25 1.24
N THR A 798 -26.41 11.53 1.64
CA THR A 798 -27.57 12.30 2.11
C THR A 798 -28.82 12.22 1.23
N PRO A 799 -28.75 12.14 -0.13
CA PRO A 799 -29.94 11.95 -0.96
C PRO A 799 -30.78 10.70 -0.61
N LEU A 800 -30.18 9.69 0.03
CA LEU A 800 -30.90 8.47 0.41
C LEU A 800 -31.99 8.73 1.45
N ALA A 801 -31.87 9.81 2.24
CA ALA A 801 -32.90 10.23 3.19
C ALA A 801 -34.20 10.70 2.52
N LEU A 802 -34.14 11.01 1.22
CA LEU A 802 -35.30 11.46 0.45
C LEU A 802 -36.18 10.26 0.06
N PRO A 803 -37.52 10.43 0.07
CA PRO A 803 -38.44 9.41 -0.42
C PRO A 803 -38.31 9.26 -1.95
N GLU A 804 -38.68 8.10 -2.49
CA GLU A 804 -38.61 7.83 -3.95
C GLU A 804 -39.43 8.79 -4.80
N THR A 805 -40.47 9.39 -4.21
CA THR A 805 -41.34 10.37 -4.84
C THR A 805 -40.70 11.75 -4.99
N HIS A 806 -39.64 12.05 -4.25
CA HIS A 806 -38.97 13.36 -4.31
C HIS A 806 -38.44 13.64 -5.72
N PRO A 807 -38.55 14.88 -6.25
CA PRO A 807 -38.09 15.24 -7.60
C PRO A 807 -36.66 14.82 -7.95
N PHE A 808 -35.74 14.84 -6.99
CA PHE A 808 -34.38 14.32 -7.15
C PHE A 808 -34.36 12.85 -7.64
N TRP A 809 -35.24 11.99 -7.11
CA TRP A 809 -35.31 10.57 -7.46
C TRP A 809 -36.27 10.28 -8.62
N SER A 810 -37.37 11.02 -8.71
CA SER A 810 -38.39 10.82 -9.74
C SER A 810 -38.04 11.46 -11.10
N ALA A 811 -37.18 12.48 -11.13
CA ALA A 811 -36.69 13.05 -12.39
C ALA A 811 -35.75 12.08 -13.13
N GLN A 812 -35.85 12.08 -14.46
CA GLN A 812 -34.91 11.35 -15.32
C GLN A 812 -33.51 11.97 -15.23
N GLU A 813 -32.45 11.14 -15.24
CA GLU A 813 -31.09 11.65 -15.27
C GLU A 813 -30.84 12.46 -16.56
N GLU A 814 -30.39 13.71 -16.43
CA GLU A 814 -30.06 14.59 -17.54
C GLU A 814 -28.53 14.72 -17.70
N PRO A 815 -28.03 15.02 -18.93
CA PRO A 815 -26.63 15.30 -19.15
C PRO A 815 -26.16 16.54 -18.37
N TYR A 816 -24.84 16.68 -18.22
CA TYR A 816 -24.28 17.93 -17.70
C TYR A 816 -24.68 19.10 -18.63
N PRO A 817 -25.11 20.26 -18.12
CA PRO A 817 -25.74 21.33 -18.91
C PRO A 817 -24.70 22.18 -19.68
N SER A 818 -23.85 21.52 -20.46
CA SER A 818 -22.73 22.13 -21.19
C SER A 818 -23.14 23.22 -22.18
N SER A 819 -24.32 23.12 -22.78
CA SER A 819 -24.83 24.12 -23.72
C SER A 819 -25.30 25.42 -23.05
N SER A 820 -25.66 25.34 -21.77
CA SER A 820 -26.26 26.45 -21.01
C SER A 820 -25.27 27.12 -20.07
N LEU A 821 -24.13 26.47 -19.80
CA LEU A 821 -23.06 27.00 -18.96
C LEU A 821 -21.91 27.55 -19.81
N PRO A 822 -21.35 28.72 -19.45
CA PRO A 822 -20.17 29.25 -20.12
C PRO A 822 -18.98 28.29 -20.01
N GLU A 823 -18.19 28.19 -21.08
CA GLU A 823 -16.99 27.35 -21.11
C GLU A 823 -15.81 27.97 -20.36
N VAL A 824 -15.79 29.29 -20.18
CA VAL A 824 -14.79 30.03 -19.40
C VAL A 824 -15.53 31.02 -18.52
N VAL A 825 -15.37 30.93 -17.20
CA VAL A 825 -16.09 31.79 -16.24
C VAL A 825 -15.20 32.21 -15.08
N ALA A 826 -15.22 33.49 -14.74
CA ALA A 826 -14.56 34.02 -13.55
C ALA A 826 -15.44 33.82 -12.32
N LEU A 827 -14.97 32.99 -11.39
CA LEU A 827 -15.58 32.75 -10.09
C LEU A 827 -15.04 33.78 -9.10
N LYS A 828 -15.78 34.87 -8.93
CA LYS A 828 -15.33 36.10 -8.26
C LYS A 828 -14.80 35.88 -6.85
N TYR A 829 -15.54 35.14 -6.03
CA TYR A 829 -15.26 34.95 -4.60
C TYR A 829 -14.09 33.99 -4.34
N PRO A 830 -14.05 32.77 -4.93
CA PRO A 830 -12.91 31.87 -4.75
C PRO A 830 -11.68 32.30 -5.57
N LYS A 831 -11.76 33.36 -6.38
CA LYS A 831 -10.65 33.86 -7.22
C LYS A 831 -10.14 32.81 -8.20
N HIS A 832 -11.08 32.12 -8.84
CA HIS A 832 -10.79 31.10 -9.84
C HIS A 832 -11.33 31.52 -11.21
N ILE A 833 -10.70 31.04 -12.28
CA ILE A 833 -11.32 30.99 -13.61
C ILE A 833 -11.58 29.52 -13.90
N ALA A 834 -12.85 29.12 -13.96
CA ALA A 834 -13.22 27.75 -14.29
C ALA A 834 -13.37 27.59 -15.80
N ILE A 835 -12.79 26.51 -16.32
CA ILE A 835 -12.63 26.27 -17.75
C ILE A 835 -13.13 24.86 -18.06
N ARG A 836 -13.96 24.77 -19.10
CA ARG A 836 -14.48 23.54 -19.71
C ARG A 836 -14.43 23.70 -21.23
N ARG A 837 -13.25 23.52 -21.81
CA ARG A 837 -12.97 23.72 -23.25
C ARG A 837 -11.98 22.66 -23.73
N GLY A 838 -11.98 22.29 -25.02
CA GLY A 838 -11.11 21.23 -25.55
C GLY A 838 -11.38 19.87 -24.90
N GLY A 839 -12.59 19.70 -24.34
CA GLY A 839 -13.04 18.63 -23.46
C GLY A 839 -12.12 18.35 -22.28
N HIS A 840 -11.58 19.40 -21.66
CA HIS A 840 -10.82 19.41 -20.42
C HIS A 840 -11.48 20.35 -19.40
N SER A 841 -11.68 19.88 -18.17
CA SER A 841 -12.26 20.67 -17.08
C SER A 841 -11.19 20.99 -16.03
N PHE A 842 -10.87 22.26 -15.83
CA PHE A 842 -9.81 22.70 -14.90
C PHE A 842 -10.05 24.12 -14.38
N LEU A 843 -9.33 24.50 -13.32
CA LEU A 843 -9.35 25.84 -12.73
C LEU A 843 -8.00 26.52 -12.95
N LEU A 844 -8.00 27.80 -13.32
CA LEU A 844 -6.88 28.70 -13.03
C LEU A 844 -7.10 29.32 -11.65
N SER A 845 -6.07 29.31 -10.80
CA SER A 845 -6.20 29.69 -9.39
C SER A 845 -5.12 30.66 -8.92
N SER A 846 -5.56 31.70 -8.19
CA SER A 846 -4.71 32.65 -7.47
C SER A 846 -5.46 33.18 -6.26
N GLY A 847 -4.74 33.45 -5.16
CA GLY A 847 -5.32 34.13 -3.99
C GLY A 847 -5.82 33.20 -2.89
N GLN A 848 -6.00 31.91 -3.17
CA GLN A 848 -6.36 30.94 -2.15
C GLN A 848 -5.17 30.68 -1.20
N ALA A 849 -5.45 30.62 0.10
CA ALA A 849 -4.44 30.37 1.12
C ALA A 849 -5.06 29.79 2.40
N CYS A 850 -4.34 28.88 3.04
CA CYS A 850 -4.67 28.42 4.38
C CYS A 850 -4.02 29.34 5.41
N HIS A 851 -4.81 29.85 6.36
CA HIS A 851 -4.34 30.80 7.38
C HIS A 851 -3.44 30.18 8.46
N TYR A 852 -3.31 28.85 8.47
CA TYR A 852 -2.43 28.09 9.36
C TYR A 852 -1.51 27.14 8.57
N PRO A 853 -0.37 26.71 9.16
CA PRO A 853 0.54 25.79 8.50
C PRO A 853 -0.12 24.44 8.21
N LEU A 854 -0.23 24.09 6.93
CA LEU A 854 -0.74 22.81 6.45
C LEU A 854 0.39 22.05 5.75
N LYS A 855 0.41 20.72 5.86
CA LYS A 855 1.32 19.92 5.04
C LYS A 855 1.04 20.21 3.55
N ALA A 856 2.11 20.56 2.83
CA ALA A 856 2.07 20.90 1.41
C ALA A 856 1.08 22.03 1.02
N THR A 857 0.97 23.10 1.83
CA THR A 857 0.09 24.26 1.51
C THR A 857 0.30 24.80 0.10
N GLN A 858 1.55 24.89 -0.36
CA GLN A 858 1.90 25.36 -1.71
C GLN A 858 1.30 24.48 -2.81
N ALA A 859 1.19 23.17 -2.60
CA ALA A 859 0.59 22.28 -3.58
C ALA A 859 -0.95 22.35 -3.54
N LYS A 860 -1.53 22.52 -2.36
CA LYS A 860 -2.99 22.52 -2.16
C LYS A 860 -3.67 23.83 -2.55
N TYR A 861 -2.96 24.95 -2.42
CA TYR A 861 -3.50 26.30 -2.66
C TYR A 861 -2.62 27.17 -3.59
N GLY A 862 -1.35 26.85 -3.76
CA GLY A 862 -0.38 27.70 -4.46
C GLY A 862 -0.26 27.51 -5.97
N LYS A 863 -0.78 26.41 -6.52
CA LYS A 863 -0.67 26.09 -7.96
C LYS A 863 -1.43 27.08 -8.83
N PHE A 864 -0.94 27.28 -10.04
CA PHE A 864 -1.56 28.13 -11.05
C PHE A 864 -2.77 27.48 -11.70
N ALA A 865 -2.80 26.15 -11.77
CA ALA A 865 -3.91 25.40 -12.32
C ALA A 865 -4.17 24.09 -11.56
N TYR A 866 -5.43 23.67 -11.51
CA TYR A 866 -5.88 22.38 -10.94
C TYR A 866 -6.79 21.69 -11.94
N SER A 867 -6.56 20.40 -12.22
CA SER A 867 -7.28 19.66 -13.26
C SER A 867 -8.03 18.46 -12.72
N SER A 868 -9.25 18.24 -13.24
CA SER A 868 -10.07 17.03 -13.00
C SER A 868 -9.49 15.74 -13.59
N ALA A 869 -8.57 15.83 -14.56
CA ALA A 869 -7.95 14.68 -15.23
C ALA A 869 -6.49 14.48 -14.79
N PHE A 870 -5.76 15.57 -14.62
CA PHE A 870 -4.36 15.58 -14.20
C PHE A 870 -4.27 16.15 -12.80
N GLY A 871 -4.68 15.34 -11.81
CA GLY A 871 -4.71 15.75 -10.41
C GLY A 871 -3.36 16.30 -9.95
N TYR A 872 -3.35 17.15 -8.92
CA TYR A 872 -2.13 17.85 -8.55
C TYR A 872 -1.13 16.95 -7.81
N SER A 873 0.17 17.29 -7.85
CA SER A 873 1.19 16.62 -7.04
C SER A 873 1.51 17.38 -5.76
N VAL A 874 1.76 16.62 -4.69
CA VAL A 874 2.29 17.05 -3.40
C VAL A 874 3.75 16.60 -3.26
N PRO A 875 4.61 17.38 -2.59
CA PRO A 875 5.99 16.97 -2.37
C PRO A 875 6.10 15.70 -1.53
N THR A 876 6.97 14.78 -1.93
CA THR A 876 7.38 13.59 -1.15
C THR A 876 8.50 13.92 -0.16
N GLY A 877 9.26 14.97 -0.45
CA GLY A 877 10.36 15.48 0.33
C GLY A 877 10.69 16.93 -0.02
N GLY A 878 11.75 17.46 0.58
CA GLY A 878 12.19 18.85 0.38
C GLY A 878 13.46 19.00 -0.44
N TYR A 879 14.07 17.89 -0.87
CA TYR A 879 15.39 17.87 -1.51
C TYR A 879 15.25 17.48 -2.98
N GLN A 880 15.80 18.30 -3.87
CA GLN A 880 15.71 18.20 -5.33
C GLN A 880 14.30 18.39 -5.88
N LEU A 881 14.25 18.53 -7.21
CA LEU A 881 13.06 18.94 -7.94
C LEU A 881 12.06 17.78 -8.08
N GLU A 882 12.56 16.55 -8.19
CA GLU A 882 11.82 15.30 -8.31
C GLU A 882 10.95 15.04 -7.08
N GLN A 883 11.48 15.28 -5.87
CA GLN A 883 10.74 15.20 -4.61
C GLN A 883 9.73 16.34 -4.45
N HIS A 884 10.07 17.53 -4.96
CA HIS A 884 9.21 18.71 -4.86
C HIS A 884 8.02 18.62 -5.83
N ALA A 885 8.20 17.97 -6.99
CA ALA A 885 7.21 17.74 -8.03
C ALA A 885 6.32 18.98 -8.34
N PRO A 886 6.89 20.11 -8.79
CA PRO A 886 6.14 21.36 -8.93
C PRO A 886 5.27 21.44 -10.20
N ASP A 887 4.32 20.53 -10.36
CA ASP A 887 3.33 20.65 -11.44
C ASP A 887 2.47 21.91 -11.24
N SER A 888 2.20 22.57 -12.36
CA SER A 888 1.46 23.83 -12.45
C SER A 888 2.02 24.94 -11.57
N MET A 889 3.34 24.99 -11.38
CA MET A 889 4.04 25.99 -10.57
C MET A 889 5.34 26.43 -11.24
N LEU A 890 5.81 27.63 -10.85
CA LEU A 890 7.16 28.12 -11.10
C LEU A 890 7.94 27.89 -9.80
N ALA A 891 8.93 27.00 -9.87
CA ALA A 891 9.84 26.66 -8.79
C ALA A 891 11.19 27.36 -8.97
N LEU A 892 11.77 27.80 -7.85
CA LEU A 892 13.01 28.58 -7.82
C LEU A 892 13.95 28.03 -6.75
N SER A 893 15.25 27.97 -7.04
CA SER A 893 16.29 27.53 -6.10
C SER A 893 17.47 28.52 -6.12
N ASP A 894 18.03 28.82 -4.95
CA ASP A 894 19.24 29.66 -4.79
C ASP A 894 20.47 28.86 -4.31
N ASP A 895 20.37 27.53 -4.26
CA ASP A 895 21.34 26.63 -3.63
C ASP A 895 21.85 25.51 -4.55
N GLY A 896 21.77 25.70 -5.87
CA GLY A 896 22.26 24.72 -6.85
C GLY A 896 21.29 23.58 -7.15
N GLY A 897 20.00 23.77 -6.83
CA GLY A 897 18.92 22.85 -7.21
C GLY A 897 18.54 21.86 -6.12
N ASP A 898 19.07 22.07 -4.91
CA ASP A 898 18.84 21.22 -3.75
C ASP A 898 17.51 21.53 -3.07
N ILE A 899 17.16 22.80 -2.86
CA ILE A 899 15.90 23.19 -2.23
C ILE A 899 15.14 24.16 -3.14
N TRP A 900 13.85 23.86 -3.33
CA TRP A 900 12.98 24.60 -4.22
C TRP A 900 11.88 25.35 -3.46
N GLN A 901 11.68 26.62 -3.82
CA GLN A 901 10.57 27.44 -3.35
C GLN A 901 9.55 27.66 -4.47
N THR A 902 8.28 27.60 -4.10
CA THR A 902 7.12 27.85 -4.98
C THR A 902 6.16 28.83 -4.31
N ARG A 903 5.17 29.31 -5.06
CA ARG A 903 4.16 30.25 -4.54
C ARG A 903 3.36 29.61 -3.40
N ARG A 904 3.60 30.08 -2.17
CA ARG A 904 2.81 29.68 -0.98
C ARG A 904 1.65 30.63 -0.67
N LEU A 905 1.85 31.92 -0.94
CA LEU A 905 0.88 32.98 -0.69
C LEU A 905 0.91 33.98 -1.86
N ALA A 906 -0.26 34.36 -2.36
CA ALA A 906 -0.41 35.47 -3.29
C ALA A 906 -0.72 36.75 -2.49
N LEU A 907 -0.06 37.85 -2.84
CA LEU A 907 -0.17 39.14 -2.14
C LEU A 907 -1.28 40.02 -2.71
N ASP A 908 -1.45 40.02 -4.05
CA ASP A 908 -2.43 40.86 -4.74
C ASP A 908 -3.13 40.09 -5.87
N ALA A 909 -4.02 39.16 -5.51
CA ALA A 909 -4.75 38.35 -6.47
C ALA A 909 -6.03 39.05 -6.98
N ARG A 910 -6.09 39.34 -8.29
CA ARG A 910 -7.16 40.13 -8.91
C ARG A 910 -7.51 39.64 -10.31
N PHE A 911 -8.76 39.88 -10.70
CA PHE A 911 -9.19 39.73 -12.09
C PHE A 911 -8.86 41.00 -12.86
N GLU A 912 -8.42 40.85 -14.10
CA GLU A 912 -8.27 41.95 -15.06
C GLU A 912 -8.97 41.57 -16.37
N GLU A 913 -9.42 42.57 -17.12
CA GLU A 913 -9.96 42.44 -18.47
C GLU A 913 -9.10 43.33 -19.38
N PRO A 914 -8.08 42.77 -20.04
CA PRO A 914 -7.09 43.56 -20.79
C PRO A 914 -7.69 44.30 -21.99
N GLU A 915 -8.78 43.76 -22.53
CA GLU A 915 -9.53 44.29 -23.66
C GLU A 915 -11.00 44.41 -23.23
N SER A 916 -11.69 45.45 -23.70
CA SER A 916 -13.11 45.65 -23.39
C SER A 916 -13.95 44.49 -23.92
N ASN A 917 -14.69 43.80 -23.04
CA ASN A 917 -15.41 42.56 -23.34
C ASN A 917 -14.49 41.37 -23.70
N GLY A 918 -13.20 41.42 -23.36
CA GLY A 918 -12.26 40.32 -23.50
C GLY A 918 -12.46 39.23 -22.44
N GLN A 919 -11.75 38.11 -22.58
CA GLN A 919 -11.77 37.05 -21.57
C GLN A 919 -11.13 37.55 -20.25
N PRO A 920 -11.68 37.18 -19.08
CA PRO A 920 -11.07 37.54 -17.81
C PRO A 920 -9.72 36.83 -17.66
N ILE A 921 -8.72 37.55 -17.14
CA ILE A 921 -7.43 36.99 -16.75
C ILE A 921 -7.27 37.07 -15.23
N LEU A 922 -6.35 36.28 -14.68
CA LEU A 922 -6.06 36.28 -13.24
C LEU A 922 -4.61 36.70 -13.00
N VAL A 923 -4.43 37.81 -12.29
CA VAL A 923 -3.11 38.39 -11.98
C VAL A 923 -2.83 38.24 -10.49
N SER A 924 -1.59 37.91 -10.14
CA SER A 924 -1.14 37.85 -8.75
C SER A 924 0.33 38.16 -8.59
N SER A 925 0.69 38.88 -7.53
CA SER A 925 2.08 39.04 -7.08
C SER A 925 2.42 38.09 -5.94
N TRP A 926 3.68 37.66 -5.87
CA TRP A 926 4.21 36.84 -4.79
C TRP A 926 5.72 36.99 -4.66
N LYS A 927 6.24 36.62 -3.48
CA LYS A 927 7.66 36.72 -3.14
C LYS A 927 8.13 35.42 -2.46
N PRO A 928 9.00 34.62 -3.09
CA PRO A 928 9.65 33.48 -2.43
C PRO A 928 10.74 33.94 -1.43
N TRP A 929 11.41 35.06 -1.74
CA TRP A 929 12.33 35.76 -0.84
C TRP A 929 12.03 37.27 -0.85
N PRO A 930 12.47 38.04 0.18
CA PRO A 930 12.19 39.48 0.25
C PRO A 930 12.65 40.30 -0.99
N ASP A 931 13.75 39.88 -1.61
CA ASP A 931 14.44 40.48 -2.77
C ASP A 931 14.10 39.80 -4.12
N VAL A 932 13.10 38.92 -4.15
CA VAL A 932 12.63 38.27 -5.38
C VAL A 932 11.14 38.60 -5.56
N ASP A 933 10.83 39.37 -6.59
CA ASP A 933 9.50 39.86 -6.92
C ASP A 933 8.98 39.16 -8.17
N ILE A 934 7.80 38.54 -8.06
CA ILE A 934 7.18 37.83 -9.18
C ILE A 934 5.73 38.28 -9.34
N GLU A 935 5.41 38.83 -10.52
CA GLU A 935 4.02 38.97 -10.97
C GLU A 935 3.70 37.80 -11.90
N THR A 936 2.55 37.16 -11.71
CA THR A 936 2.06 36.05 -12.53
C THR A 936 0.71 36.37 -13.10
N ILE A 937 0.56 36.20 -14.41
CA ILE A 937 -0.67 36.38 -15.17
C ILE A 937 -1.09 35.03 -15.75
N LEU A 938 -2.32 34.62 -15.46
CA LEU A 938 -2.92 33.39 -15.97
C LEU A 938 -4.00 33.74 -16.98
N ILE A 939 -3.89 33.19 -18.19
CA ILE A 939 -4.76 33.52 -19.32
C ILE A 939 -5.45 32.23 -19.78
N PRO A 940 -6.80 32.21 -19.82
CA PRO A 940 -7.55 31.03 -20.24
C PRO A 940 -7.37 30.72 -21.74
N PRO A 941 -7.75 29.51 -22.19
CA PRO A 941 -7.74 29.14 -23.60
C PRO A 941 -8.76 29.94 -24.45
N THR A 942 -8.41 30.16 -25.72
CA THR A 942 -9.29 30.75 -26.74
C THR A 942 -9.97 29.67 -27.59
N GLU A 943 -10.91 30.05 -28.46
CA GLU A 943 -11.53 29.13 -29.42
C GLU A 943 -10.51 28.59 -30.45
N GLU A 944 -9.50 29.39 -30.79
CA GLU A 944 -8.47 28.97 -31.74
C GLU A 944 -7.52 27.95 -31.12
N THR A 945 -7.18 28.07 -29.83
CA THR A 945 -6.23 27.18 -29.16
C THR A 945 -6.84 26.56 -27.91
N GLU A 946 -7.90 25.79 -28.10
CA GLU A 946 -8.76 25.29 -27.03
C GLU A 946 -8.08 24.41 -25.97
N ASN A 947 -6.98 23.75 -26.31
CA ASN A 947 -6.20 22.88 -25.41
C ASN A 947 -4.99 23.59 -24.76
N TRP A 948 -4.92 24.92 -24.87
CA TRP A 948 -3.77 25.71 -24.43
C TRP A 948 -4.18 26.86 -23.51
N HIS A 949 -3.63 26.91 -22.30
CA HIS A 949 -3.66 28.12 -21.47
C HIS A 949 -2.28 28.76 -21.37
N LEU A 950 -2.22 30.07 -21.16
CA LEU A 950 -0.95 30.79 -21.05
C LEU A 950 -0.65 31.19 -19.61
N ARG A 951 0.64 31.25 -19.30
CA ARG A 951 1.19 31.77 -18.06
C ARG A 951 2.29 32.76 -18.40
N ALA A 952 2.17 33.99 -17.90
CA ALA A 952 3.24 34.98 -18.00
C ALA A 952 3.76 35.31 -16.61
N HIS A 953 5.08 35.29 -16.46
CA HIS A 953 5.76 35.61 -15.20
C HIS A 953 6.73 36.78 -15.43
N HIS A 954 6.53 37.88 -14.70
CA HIS A 954 7.51 38.96 -14.60
C HIS A 954 8.36 38.72 -13.37
N VAL A 955 9.63 38.35 -13.54
CA VAL A 955 10.55 37.96 -12.47
C VAL A 955 11.64 39.01 -12.33
N ARG A 956 11.72 39.61 -11.14
CA ARG A 956 12.80 40.52 -10.74
C ARG A 956 13.53 39.92 -9.54
N THR A 957 14.83 39.73 -9.66
CA THR A 957 15.62 39.03 -8.63
C THR A 957 16.86 39.79 -8.21
N GLY A 958 17.07 39.94 -6.89
CA GLY A 958 18.32 40.43 -6.30
C GLY A 958 19.42 39.38 -6.20
N ARG A 959 19.14 38.12 -6.54
CA ARG A 959 20.03 36.95 -6.37
C ARG A 959 20.07 36.06 -7.61
N ALA A 960 21.11 35.23 -7.72
CA ALA A 960 21.16 34.19 -8.74
C ALA A 960 20.15 33.09 -8.39
N LEU A 961 19.42 32.59 -9.38
CA LEU A 961 18.37 31.60 -9.20
C LEU A 961 18.41 30.54 -10.31
N GLN A 962 18.15 29.29 -9.96
CA GLN A 962 17.70 28.29 -10.93
C GLN A 962 16.19 28.28 -10.97
N THR A 963 15.62 28.08 -12.15
CA THR A 963 14.15 28.09 -12.34
C THR A 963 13.67 26.81 -13.01
N SER A 964 12.49 26.34 -12.62
CA SER A 964 11.77 25.26 -13.29
C SER A 964 10.27 25.52 -13.25
N GLU A 965 9.62 25.55 -14.41
CA GLU A 965 8.17 25.69 -14.51
C GLU A 965 7.54 24.41 -15.04
N GLY A 966 6.61 23.84 -14.26
CA GLY A 966 5.93 22.58 -14.60
C GLY A 966 4.60 22.78 -15.33
N ALA A 967 4.34 21.92 -16.31
CA ALA A 967 3.01 21.68 -16.88
C ALA A 967 2.09 20.95 -15.87
N PHE A 968 1.08 20.21 -16.32
CA PHE A 968 0.46 19.20 -15.46
C PHE A 968 1.37 17.96 -15.36
N ALA A 969 1.28 17.22 -14.25
CA ALA A 969 1.88 15.89 -14.17
C ALA A 969 0.94 14.86 -14.80
N ILE A 970 1.48 13.89 -15.53
CA ILE A 970 0.70 12.87 -16.26
C ILE A 970 1.25 11.47 -15.97
N TYR A 971 0.41 10.44 -16.11
CA TYR A 971 0.80 9.03 -15.95
C TYR A 971 2.08 8.69 -16.73
N GLY A 972 3.07 8.17 -16.01
CA GLY A 972 4.44 8.05 -16.48
C GLY A 972 4.83 6.68 -17.06
N CYS A 973 3.88 5.75 -17.23
CA CYS A 973 4.17 4.37 -17.64
C CYS A 973 3.49 4.01 -18.96
N ARG A 974 4.10 3.11 -19.71
CA ARG A 974 3.55 2.53 -20.94
C ARG A 974 2.36 1.62 -20.63
N SER A 975 1.31 1.72 -21.42
CA SER A 975 0.10 0.90 -21.23
C SER A 975 0.26 -0.58 -21.54
N ASP A 976 1.22 -0.95 -22.39
CA ASP A 976 1.44 -2.33 -22.84
C ASP A 976 2.19 -3.22 -21.82
N ASN A 977 3.12 -2.63 -21.07
CA ASN A 977 4.06 -3.37 -20.22
C ASN A 977 4.33 -2.72 -18.85
N GLY A 978 3.77 -1.54 -18.56
CA GLY A 978 3.89 -0.85 -17.28
C GLY A 978 5.28 -0.24 -16.99
N ARG A 979 6.23 -0.28 -17.94
CA ARG A 979 7.54 0.37 -17.80
C ARG A 979 7.42 1.89 -17.92
N THR A 980 8.36 2.62 -17.34
CA THR A 980 8.44 4.09 -17.50
C THR A 980 8.48 4.48 -18.98
N LEU A 981 7.75 5.54 -19.34
CA LEU A 981 7.75 6.11 -20.67
C LEU A 981 9.15 6.60 -21.05
N GLY A 982 9.64 6.15 -22.20
CA GLY A 982 10.88 6.62 -22.80
C GLY A 982 10.62 7.67 -23.90
N PRO A 983 11.69 8.13 -24.57
CA PRO A 983 11.57 9.00 -25.74
C PRO A 983 10.66 8.39 -26.80
N MET A 984 9.85 9.22 -27.44
CA MET A 984 8.97 8.84 -28.55
C MET A 984 9.82 8.45 -29.77
N THR A 985 9.56 7.27 -30.37
CA THR A 985 10.28 6.81 -31.56
C THR A 985 9.32 6.40 -32.68
N GLY A 986 9.54 6.88 -33.91
CA GLY A 986 8.71 6.52 -35.06
C GLY A 986 7.23 6.87 -34.88
N ASP A 987 6.35 5.88 -35.05
CA ASP A 987 4.90 6.00 -34.96
C ASP A 987 4.34 5.67 -33.56
N ASP A 988 5.18 5.71 -32.52
CA ASP A 988 4.75 5.46 -31.13
C ASP A 988 3.50 6.28 -30.75
N SER A 989 2.55 5.64 -30.06
CA SER A 989 1.34 6.28 -29.55
C SER A 989 1.51 6.91 -28.17
N GLU A 990 2.59 6.55 -27.47
CA GLU A 990 2.93 6.98 -26.12
C GLU A 990 4.45 7.20 -26.02
N GLY A 991 4.88 8.22 -25.29
CA GLY A 991 6.30 8.53 -25.13
C GLY A 991 6.55 9.97 -24.72
N THR A 992 7.82 10.36 -24.71
CA THR A 992 8.25 11.69 -24.33
C THR A 992 8.95 12.42 -25.48
N MET A 993 8.77 13.73 -25.56
CA MET A 993 9.43 14.61 -26.53
C MET A 993 9.87 15.88 -25.80
N TYR A 994 11.07 16.37 -26.05
CA TYR A 994 11.51 17.66 -25.54
C TYR A 994 12.62 18.22 -26.43
N ASP A 995 12.74 19.54 -26.44
CA ASP A 995 13.79 20.28 -27.13
C ASP A 995 14.27 21.46 -26.28
N TYR A 996 14.94 22.43 -26.90
CA TYR A 996 15.50 23.58 -26.20
C TYR A 996 14.43 24.61 -25.74
N ARG A 997 13.14 24.42 -26.06
CA ARG A 997 12.03 25.33 -25.71
C ARG A 997 10.72 24.65 -25.34
N SER A 998 10.62 23.32 -25.39
CA SER A 998 9.39 22.59 -25.15
C SER A 998 9.59 21.21 -24.54
N GLY A 999 8.56 20.74 -23.83
CA GLY A 999 8.45 19.37 -23.35
C GLY A 999 7.02 18.86 -23.51
N LEU A 1000 6.87 17.59 -23.89
CA LEU A 1000 5.60 16.91 -24.12
C LEU A 1000 5.70 15.46 -23.64
N VAL A 1001 4.68 15.00 -22.94
CA VAL A 1001 4.50 13.59 -22.55
C VAL A 1001 3.13 13.13 -23.03
N VAL A 1002 3.11 11.98 -23.68
CA VAL A 1002 1.90 11.31 -24.13
C VAL A 1002 1.83 9.92 -23.50
N SER A 1003 0.70 9.61 -22.89
CA SER A 1003 0.44 8.33 -22.20
C SER A 1003 -1.00 7.90 -22.44
N SER A 1004 -1.39 6.73 -21.92
CA SER A 1004 -2.78 6.31 -21.90
C SER A 1004 -3.74 7.30 -21.23
N ALA A 1005 -3.25 8.15 -20.32
CA ALA A 1005 -4.04 9.18 -19.65
C ALA A 1005 -4.26 10.45 -20.49
N GLY A 1006 -3.59 10.58 -21.65
CA GLY A 1006 -3.68 11.77 -22.51
C GLY A 1006 -2.33 12.33 -22.92
N ALA A 1007 -2.31 13.62 -23.28
CA ALA A 1007 -1.11 14.35 -23.65
C ALA A 1007 -0.99 15.65 -22.86
N VAL A 1008 0.19 15.92 -22.30
CA VAL A 1008 0.49 17.15 -21.54
C VAL A 1008 1.83 17.70 -21.96
N GLY A 1009 1.91 19.01 -22.19
CA GLY A 1009 3.16 19.66 -22.56
C GLY A 1009 3.25 21.13 -22.16
N ILE A 1010 4.41 21.71 -22.38
CA ILE A 1010 4.72 23.12 -22.11
C ILE A 1010 5.70 23.65 -23.16
N VAL A 1011 5.53 24.91 -23.58
CA VAL A 1011 6.33 25.58 -24.60
C VAL A 1011 6.65 27.01 -24.18
N GLU A 1012 7.90 27.46 -24.32
CA GLU A 1012 8.27 28.88 -24.17
C GLU A 1012 7.93 29.64 -25.46
N LEU A 1013 7.08 30.66 -25.38
CA LEU A 1013 6.63 31.43 -26.54
C LEU A 1013 7.59 32.56 -26.94
N ARG A 1014 8.40 33.10 -26.01
CA ARG A 1014 9.36 34.15 -26.33
C ARG A 1014 10.58 33.59 -27.04
N SER A 1015 10.86 34.09 -28.23
CA SER A 1015 12.06 33.73 -28.99
C SER A 1015 13.36 34.33 -28.42
N ALA A 1016 13.26 35.38 -27.62
CA ALA A 1016 14.41 36.09 -27.04
C ALA A 1016 15.04 35.38 -25.82
N ILE A 1017 14.38 34.34 -25.27
CA ILE A 1017 14.84 33.60 -24.11
C ILE A 1017 14.80 32.11 -24.44
N GLU A 1018 15.92 31.42 -24.20
CA GLU A 1018 15.97 29.96 -24.31
C GLU A 1018 15.72 29.35 -22.93
N ARG A 1019 14.57 28.67 -22.76
CA ARG A 1019 14.26 27.87 -21.57
C ARG A 1019 14.21 26.41 -21.97
N ALA A 1020 15.23 25.66 -21.59
CA ALA A 1020 15.40 24.27 -21.97
C ALA A 1020 14.19 23.43 -21.50
N GLY A 1021 13.60 22.69 -22.43
CA GLY A 1021 12.57 21.71 -22.15
C GLY A 1021 13.16 20.46 -21.51
N ARG A 1022 12.47 19.92 -20.50
CA ARG A 1022 12.87 18.72 -19.75
C ARG A 1022 11.66 17.91 -19.36
N ILE A 1023 11.87 16.61 -19.11
CA ILE A 1023 10.87 15.72 -18.53
C ILE A 1023 11.40 15.28 -17.16
N ILE A 1024 10.74 15.73 -16.11
CA ILE A 1024 11.07 15.36 -14.73
C ILE A 1024 10.37 14.05 -14.41
N LEU A 1025 11.12 13.06 -13.94
CA LEU A 1025 10.56 11.86 -13.33
C LEU A 1025 10.22 12.20 -11.88
N ALA A 1026 8.95 12.51 -11.62
CA ALA A 1026 8.51 12.86 -10.28
C ALA A 1026 8.63 11.65 -9.36
N ASP A 1027 8.97 11.89 -8.09
CA ASP A 1027 9.04 10.82 -7.10
C ASP A 1027 7.70 10.06 -7.01
N PRO A 1028 7.74 8.73 -6.84
CA PRO A 1028 6.53 7.94 -6.69
C PRO A 1028 5.64 8.48 -5.57
N ASN A 1029 4.33 8.41 -5.81
CA ASN A 1029 3.28 8.88 -4.90
C ASN A 1029 3.22 10.39 -4.67
N SER A 1030 3.95 11.20 -5.43
CA SER A 1030 3.78 12.67 -5.41
C SER A 1030 2.39 13.08 -5.93
N ASN A 1031 1.91 12.48 -7.02
CA ASN A 1031 0.65 12.85 -7.66
C ASN A 1031 -0.57 12.14 -7.06
N ILE A 1032 -1.68 12.85 -6.84
CA ILE A 1032 -2.86 12.29 -6.14
C ILE A 1032 -3.73 11.35 -6.99
N ILE A 1033 -3.60 11.37 -8.32
CA ILE A 1033 -4.35 10.48 -9.24
C ILE A 1033 -3.49 9.29 -9.69
N HIS A 1034 -2.20 9.50 -9.93
CA HIS A 1034 -1.31 8.47 -10.45
C HIS A 1034 -0.07 8.30 -9.57
N GLY A 1035 0.21 7.08 -9.09
CA GLY A 1035 1.39 6.82 -8.25
C GLY A 1035 2.74 6.97 -8.96
N ARG A 1036 2.76 7.05 -10.30
CA ARG A 1036 3.98 7.24 -11.12
C ARG A 1036 3.69 8.25 -12.21
N THR A 1037 4.36 9.39 -12.18
CA THR A 1037 4.11 10.48 -13.13
C THR A 1037 5.39 11.05 -13.73
N LEU A 1038 5.23 11.63 -14.93
CA LEU A 1038 6.22 12.48 -15.57
C LEU A 1038 5.70 13.91 -15.62
N LEU A 1039 6.61 14.87 -15.50
CA LEU A 1039 6.29 16.29 -15.49
C LEU A 1039 7.09 17.02 -16.58
N PRO A 1040 6.46 17.37 -17.72
CA PRO A 1040 7.04 18.29 -18.69
C PRO A 1040 7.31 19.65 -18.05
N SER A 1041 8.53 20.16 -18.22
CA SER A 1041 8.98 21.39 -17.57
C SER A 1041 9.89 22.25 -18.45
N LEU A 1042 9.98 23.54 -18.14
CA LEU A 1042 10.91 24.50 -18.73
C LEU A 1042 11.88 25.04 -17.66
N SER A 1043 13.17 25.06 -17.96
CA SER A 1043 14.21 25.54 -17.03
C SER A 1043 15.13 26.58 -17.65
N VAL A 1044 15.52 27.57 -16.85
CA VAL A 1044 16.59 28.55 -17.17
C VAL A 1044 17.18 29.09 -15.88
N ASP A 1045 18.47 29.44 -15.90
CA ASP A 1045 19.14 30.07 -14.77
C ASP A 1045 19.11 31.60 -14.92
N LEU A 1046 18.87 32.30 -13.82
CA LEU A 1046 18.86 33.75 -13.71
C LEU A 1046 20.07 34.24 -12.93
N ALA A 1047 20.69 35.31 -13.41
CA ALA A 1047 21.73 36.03 -12.69
C ALA A 1047 21.13 37.04 -11.70
N ALA A 1048 21.91 37.38 -10.67
CA ALA A 1048 21.52 38.43 -9.72
C ALA A 1048 21.32 39.79 -10.42
N GLY A 1049 20.26 40.50 -10.04
CA GLY A 1049 19.89 41.80 -10.62
C GLY A 1049 19.09 41.70 -11.93
N GLN A 1050 18.75 40.51 -12.41
CA GLN A 1050 17.97 40.35 -13.64
C GLN A 1050 16.49 40.73 -13.44
N ASP A 1051 15.94 41.32 -14.50
CA ASP A 1051 14.54 41.65 -14.70
C ASP A 1051 14.12 41.01 -16.03
N CYS A 1052 13.20 40.04 -15.98
CA CYS A 1052 12.83 39.29 -17.17
C CYS A 1052 11.38 38.80 -17.18
N TRP A 1053 10.87 38.52 -18.37
CA TRP A 1053 9.55 37.94 -18.59
C TRP A 1053 9.65 36.53 -19.15
N PHE A 1054 8.95 35.58 -18.53
CA PHE A 1054 8.70 34.25 -19.07
C PHE A 1054 7.27 34.18 -19.60
N VAL A 1055 7.05 33.59 -20.78
CA VAL A 1055 5.69 33.40 -21.33
C VAL A 1055 5.53 31.97 -21.84
N SER A 1056 4.90 31.14 -21.02
CA SER A 1056 4.70 29.72 -21.28
C SER A 1056 3.30 29.44 -21.79
N ALA A 1057 3.19 28.58 -22.80
CA ALA A 1057 1.94 27.94 -23.19
C ALA A 1057 1.91 26.51 -22.64
N VAL A 1058 0.86 26.15 -21.91
CA VAL A 1058 0.69 24.80 -21.34
C VAL A 1058 -0.42 24.08 -22.09
N PHE A 1059 -0.10 22.88 -22.57
CA PHE A 1059 -0.98 22.02 -23.35
C PHE A 1059 -1.52 20.88 -22.50
N ALA A 1060 -2.81 20.56 -22.68
CA ALA A 1060 -3.42 19.39 -22.04
C ALA A 1060 -4.59 18.81 -22.87
N VAL A 1061 -4.57 17.50 -23.07
CA VAL A 1061 -5.65 16.72 -23.68
C VAL A 1061 -5.90 15.47 -22.82
N PRO A 1062 -7.02 15.37 -22.08
CA PRO A 1062 -7.29 14.31 -21.09
C PRO A 1062 -7.78 12.97 -21.69
N ASP A 1063 -7.47 12.70 -22.96
CA ASP A 1063 -7.76 11.43 -23.64
C ASP A 1063 -6.84 11.27 -24.85
N HIS A 1064 -5.98 10.26 -24.83
CA HIS A 1064 -5.00 10.02 -25.89
C HIS A 1064 -5.61 9.62 -27.24
N ARG A 1065 -6.90 9.23 -27.26
CA ARG A 1065 -7.63 8.87 -28.48
C ARG A 1065 -8.05 10.10 -29.29
N ARG A 1066 -8.05 11.28 -28.67
CA ARG A 1066 -8.26 12.55 -29.38
C ARG A 1066 -7.01 12.89 -30.18
N ASP A 1067 -7.18 13.68 -31.23
CA ASP A 1067 -6.08 14.13 -32.10
C ASP A 1067 -5.19 15.17 -31.40
N TRP A 1068 -4.40 14.69 -30.45
CA TRP A 1068 -3.45 15.51 -29.70
C TRP A 1068 -2.33 16.04 -30.58
N LYS A 1069 -2.00 15.36 -31.70
CA LYS A 1069 -0.95 15.78 -32.63
C LYS A 1069 -1.35 17.08 -33.33
N ALA A 1070 -2.55 17.12 -33.92
CA ALA A 1070 -3.05 18.34 -34.54
C ALA A 1070 -3.22 19.48 -33.52
N ALA A 1071 -3.71 19.17 -32.32
CA ALA A 1071 -3.86 20.17 -31.26
C ALA A 1071 -2.51 20.72 -30.74
N TRP A 1072 -1.46 19.88 -30.69
CA TRP A 1072 -0.10 20.27 -30.28
C TRP A 1072 0.60 21.17 -31.31
N GLU A 1073 0.33 20.99 -32.59
CA GLU A 1073 0.89 21.85 -33.64
C GLU A 1073 0.25 23.24 -33.67
N LYS A 1074 -0.98 23.39 -33.16
CA LYS A 1074 -1.70 24.66 -33.08
C LYS A 1074 -1.29 25.48 -31.86
N LYS A 1075 0.00 25.81 -31.75
CA LYS A 1075 0.57 26.59 -30.63
C LYS A 1075 0.02 28.03 -30.62
N PRO A 1076 -0.35 28.57 -29.45
CA PRO A 1076 -0.83 29.95 -29.33
C PRO A 1076 0.29 30.98 -29.54
N VAL A 1077 -0.11 32.20 -29.88
CA VAL A 1077 0.79 33.37 -29.94
C VAL A 1077 0.58 34.26 -28.71
N ILE A 1078 1.60 35.05 -28.37
CA ILE A 1078 1.51 36.01 -27.27
C ILE A 1078 0.51 37.12 -27.66
N PRO A 1079 -0.56 37.37 -26.88
CA PRO A 1079 -1.54 38.42 -27.18
C PRO A 1079 -0.90 39.81 -27.26
N GLU A 1080 -1.42 40.68 -28.14
CA GLU A 1080 -0.86 42.02 -28.39
C GLU A 1080 -0.82 42.89 -27.12
N TRP A 1081 -1.87 42.84 -26.29
CA TRP A 1081 -1.91 43.57 -25.02
C TRP A 1081 -0.80 43.13 -24.06
N LEU A 1082 -0.44 41.84 -24.07
CA LEU A 1082 0.63 41.31 -23.22
C LEU A 1082 2.00 41.74 -23.77
N GLN A 1083 2.16 41.76 -25.09
CA GLN A 1083 3.38 42.31 -25.73
C GLN A 1083 3.60 43.76 -25.31
N LYS A 1084 2.56 44.61 -25.41
CA LYS A 1084 2.61 46.00 -24.96
C LYS A 1084 2.95 46.14 -23.46
N ARG A 1085 2.39 45.27 -22.60
CA ARG A 1085 2.69 45.26 -21.16
C ARG A 1085 4.16 44.93 -20.89
N MET A 1086 4.71 43.94 -21.59
CA MET A 1086 6.14 43.59 -21.49
C MET A 1086 7.05 44.72 -22.00
N GLU A 1087 6.66 45.41 -23.08
CA GLU A 1087 7.41 46.56 -23.61
C GLU A 1087 7.38 47.77 -22.67
N SER A 1088 6.26 47.99 -21.96
CA SER A 1088 6.11 49.10 -21.01
C SER A 1088 6.83 48.90 -19.68
N THR A 1089 7.31 47.68 -19.40
CA THR A 1089 8.00 47.31 -18.17
C THR A 1089 9.52 47.13 -18.35
N ASN A 1090 10.01 47.14 -19.60
CA ASN A 1090 11.43 47.33 -19.94
C ASN A 1090 11.77 48.83 -19.91
#